data_AF-A0A2G8K6S1-F1
#
_entry.id   AF-A0A2G8K6S1-F1
#
_cell.length_a   1.000
_cell.length_b   1.000
_cell.length_c   1.000
_cell.angle_alpha   90.00
_cell.angle_beta   90.00
_cell.angle_gamma   90.00
#
_symmetry.space_group_name_H-M   'P 1'
#
loop_
_entity.id
_entity.type
_entity.pdbx_description
1 polymer ?
#
loop_
_entity_poly.entity_id
_entity_poly.type
_entity_poly.pdbx_seq_one_letter_code
_entity_poly.pdbx_strand_id
1 'polypeptide(L)'
;MQPGREYLVKDNAIHPVDFKHTGLIEGNKKWGDGIQQFLEMKHSLALSPMTLITNFVSNVALFKKYNQIYGLSGTLGSTIDREFLEKIYGTPSFQIPTHKPNKMVDLGGVLKHSKEEWLLEICDTLKRECKLGNSQTSRAALVIAEDISTAKMLVSTIKSIPKANLKLYTRNETDEVKAIKESLQQCDVLVATNLAGRGTNIKVTDDVNQNGGLFVLVTFLPFNERVELQAKGRTSRKGEPGSSKMVILTQNLDKNLSSCHNFNQVLQLRDKEERRKMSFRISEINLVSMKDNLFQSYCKFVKHYISLNEKNNDAIQEEVEDLHEKWGFWLKHKSSEIERESQPDCKIWTDCLKKYLDEVKNEASKKQTPSGSIYNIIKLGNIKCFREEYECAKIYFTQAIERDKIWSSIAYYNRAFCTLSISKSDGMQEAINDLEKAKCLLQHYFNELTVTLTCIKHSRVTQEEDKSNEGHFLRQVQLKFQVLNYFTDKIEKLIKKIDNIAKHKADTEVHADDILSISSLFDDELCCDFLQELWQLGLTQIFHIEKSSRIILDQVIVISIGVAQGLVGALLIPVSSGMLSQIAVGLVCDGVSDILGGAFGIVHGREVKWKSWSINKGVTLAAICLLPCVMKYGKVAGEAFVANKGKVKLVKSVLTETSKTVISDAKCITNAKSVIQGTYQTVGQASNLILQKSGKLVAVEVTKQMVDECFTCVAQPVVMKEIANLLRKILGSFINNVMKDLFEGDEMKKLIIRIEISSKTTDFSGCSNFQKLGEDVLRRHLR
;
A
#
# COMPACT_ATOMS: atom_id res chain seq x y z
N MET A 1 4.79 17.60 -29.10
CA MET A 1 6.02 17.41 -28.33
C MET A 1 6.95 16.37 -28.97
N GLN A 2 8.27 16.52 -28.89
CA GLN A 2 9.29 15.67 -29.52
C GLN A 2 10.16 14.90 -28.49
N PRO A 3 10.33 13.57 -28.65
CA PRO A 3 11.19 12.76 -27.79
C PRO A 3 12.68 13.10 -27.99
N GLY A 4 13.48 13.03 -26.94
CA GLY A 4 14.91 13.39 -26.97
C GLY A 4 15.19 14.90 -26.95
N ARG A 5 14.13 15.71 -27.05
CA ARG A 5 14.16 17.17 -26.92
C ARG A 5 13.34 17.62 -25.72
N GLU A 6 12.01 17.49 -25.78
CA GLU A 6 11.10 17.98 -24.72
C GLU A 6 10.84 16.97 -23.60
N TYR A 7 11.03 15.69 -23.87
CA TYR A 7 10.98 14.61 -22.87
C TYR A 7 11.91 13.47 -23.24
N LEU A 8 12.16 12.61 -22.26
CA LEU A 8 12.80 11.32 -22.43
C LEU A 8 11.87 10.20 -22.00
N VAL A 9 11.98 9.07 -22.69
CA VAL A 9 11.40 7.79 -22.28
C VAL A 9 12.53 7.03 -21.60
N LYS A 10 12.43 6.81 -20.28
CA LYS A 10 13.43 6.09 -19.49
C LYS A 10 12.73 5.34 -18.37
N ASP A 11 13.23 4.15 -18.01
CA ASP A 11 12.72 3.35 -16.89
C ASP A 11 11.19 3.14 -16.98
N ASN A 12 10.68 2.90 -18.20
CA ASN A 12 9.26 2.78 -18.54
C ASN A 12 8.37 3.98 -18.15
N ALA A 13 8.95 5.17 -18.02
CA ALA A 13 8.27 6.41 -17.68
C ALA A 13 8.62 7.56 -18.63
N ILE A 14 7.72 8.54 -18.74
CA ILE A 14 7.98 9.81 -19.43
C ILE A 14 8.52 10.83 -18.43
N HIS A 15 9.71 11.34 -18.72
CA HIS A 15 10.33 12.41 -17.95
C HIS A 15 10.42 13.70 -18.76
N PRO A 16 9.80 14.81 -18.31
CA PRO A 16 9.98 16.12 -18.92
C PRO A 16 11.45 16.56 -18.93
N VAL A 17 11.83 17.32 -19.96
CA VAL A 17 13.16 17.90 -20.10
C VAL A 17 13.04 19.41 -20.29
N ASP A 18 13.71 20.20 -19.44
CA ASP A 18 13.78 21.66 -19.59
C ASP A 18 14.78 22.05 -20.69
N PHE A 19 14.54 21.62 -21.93
CA PHE A 19 15.48 21.74 -23.04
C PHE A 19 15.84 23.19 -23.40
N LYS A 20 14.94 24.15 -23.13
CA LYS A 20 15.14 25.56 -23.48
C LYS A 20 16.17 26.27 -22.60
N HIS A 21 16.35 25.83 -21.35
CA HIS A 21 17.16 26.57 -20.39
C HIS A 21 18.24 25.73 -19.75
N THR A 22 17.85 24.71 -19.00
CA THR A 22 18.80 23.90 -18.26
C THR A 22 19.23 22.67 -19.05
N GLY A 23 18.28 22.07 -19.79
CA GLY A 23 18.24 20.75 -20.40
C GLY A 23 17.98 19.62 -19.40
N LEU A 24 17.76 19.93 -18.11
CA LEU A 24 17.64 18.96 -17.02
C LEU A 24 16.41 18.07 -17.22
N ILE A 25 16.60 16.78 -16.92
CA ILE A 25 15.48 15.85 -16.77
C ILE A 25 14.79 16.17 -15.46
N GLU A 26 13.52 16.52 -15.56
CA GLU A 26 12.69 16.88 -14.43
C GLU A 26 11.89 15.64 -13.99
N GLY A 27 12.61 14.61 -13.53
CA GLY A 27 12.05 13.27 -13.27
C GLY A 27 10.90 13.25 -12.25
N ASN A 28 10.84 14.25 -11.36
CA ASN A 28 9.78 14.41 -10.37
C ASN A 28 8.62 15.29 -10.86
N LYS A 29 8.61 15.71 -12.13
CA LYS A 29 7.53 16.49 -12.72
C LYS A 29 6.70 15.64 -13.65
N LYS A 30 5.40 15.88 -13.62
CA LYS A 30 4.43 15.36 -14.59
C LYS A 30 3.71 16.54 -15.22
N TRP A 31 3.38 16.42 -16.50
CA TRP A 31 2.54 17.42 -17.14
C TRP A 31 1.07 17.27 -16.74
N GLY A 32 0.41 18.40 -16.52
CA GLY A 32 -1.02 18.46 -16.24
C GLY A 32 -1.88 18.24 -17.49
N ASP A 33 -3.19 18.37 -17.32
CA ASP A 33 -4.19 18.40 -18.40
C ASP A 33 -4.17 17.19 -19.34
N GLY A 34 -3.77 16.03 -18.83
CA GLY A 34 -3.73 14.78 -19.59
C GLY A 34 -2.57 14.67 -20.58
N ILE A 35 -1.68 15.68 -20.68
CA ILE A 35 -0.52 15.65 -21.59
C ILE A 35 0.42 14.51 -21.22
N GLN A 36 0.66 14.30 -19.92
CA GLN A 36 1.47 13.19 -19.42
C GLN A 36 0.87 11.84 -19.85
N GLN A 37 -0.41 11.62 -19.57
CA GLN A 37 -1.13 10.39 -19.92
C GLN A 37 -1.14 10.17 -21.44
N PHE A 38 -1.34 11.22 -22.24
CA PHE A 38 -1.28 11.13 -23.70
C PHE A 38 0.09 10.63 -24.20
N LEU A 39 1.18 11.13 -23.62
CA LEU A 39 2.53 10.66 -23.97
C LEU A 39 2.78 9.23 -23.48
N GLU A 40 2.31 8.87 -22.28
CA GLU A 40 2.37 7.49 -21.76
C GLU A 40 1.65 6.52 -22.72
N MET A 41 0.45 6.88 -23.19
CA MET A 41 -0.29 6.10 -24.19
C MET A 41 0.46 6.02 -25.53
N LYS A 42 1.00 7.14 -26.03
CA LYS A 42 1.76 7.19 -27.29
C LYS A 42 2.94 6.21 -27.28
N HIS A 43 3.58 6.02 -26.13
CA HIS A 43 4.75 5.15 -25.95
C HIS A 43 4.39 3.77 -25.36
N SER A 44 3.11 3.41 -25.28
CA SER A 44 2.62 2.14 -24.72
C SER A 44 3.09 1.86 -23.27
N LEU A 45 3.27 2.91 -22.48
CA LEU A 45 3.68 2.84 -21.07
C LEU A 45 2.48 2.69 -20.14
N ALA A 46 2.70 2.22 -18.90
CA ALA A 46 1.64 2.18 -17.90
C ALA A 46 1.10 3.60 -17.65
N LEU A 47 -0.22 3.74 -17.64
CA LEU A 47 -0.85 5.04 -17.40
C LEU A 47 -0.77 5.41 -15.93
N SER A 48 -0.30 6.63 -15.66
CA SER A 48 -0.33 7.18 -14.32
C SER A 48 -1.65 7.89 -14.03
N PRO A 49 -2.12 7.90 -12.76
CA PRO A 49 -3.36 8.56 -12.40
C PRO A 49 -3.25 10.06 -12.68
N MET A 50 -4.37 10.67 -13.10
CA MET A 50 -4.45 12.12 -13.22
C MET A 50 -4.42 12.74 -11.82
N THR A 51 -3.55 13.73 -11.63
CA THR A 51 -3.42 14.45 -10.36
C THR A 51 -4.12 15.79 -10.43
N LEU A 52 -4.82 16.16 -9.36
CA LEU A 52 -5.33 17.51 -9.17
C LEU A 52 -4.31 18.35 -8.40
N ILE A 53 -4.00 19.56 -8.89
CA ILE A 53 -3.06 20.46 -8.21
C ILE A 53 -3.79 21.17 -7.06
N THR A 54 -3.53 20.73 -5.83
CA THR A 54 -4.07 21.35 -4.61
C THR A 54 -3.07 22.30 -3.95
N ASN A 55 -1.78 22.13 -4.22
CA ASN A 55 -0.71 22.90 -3.59
C ASN A 55 0.10 23.62 -4.66
N PHE A 56 0.38 24.90 -4.43
CA PHE A 56 1.14 25.72 -5.35
C PHE A 56 2.18 26.54 -4.60
N VAL A 57 3.43 26.47 -5.04
CA VAL A 57 4.48 27.36 -4.57
C VAL A 57 5.37 27.69 -5.76
N SER A 58 5.42 28.95 -6.15
CA SER A 58 6.35 29.37 -7.19
C SER A 58 7.78 29.49 -6.67
N ASN A 59 8.76 29.43 -7.58
CA ASN A 59 10.15 29.73 -7.23
C ASN A 59 10.28 31.16 -6.67
N VAL A 60 9.53 32.12 -7.21
CA VAL A 60 9.56 33.51 -6.76
C VAL A 60 9.11 33.60 -5.30
N ALA A 61 7.95 33.03 -4.97
CA ALA A 61 7.45 33.03 -3.59
C ALA A 61 8.32 32.19 -2.66
N LEU A 62 8.87 31.06 -3.13
CA LEU A 62 9.78 30.24 -2.34
C LEU A 62 11.01 31.02 -1.91
N PHE A 63 11.70 31.70 -2.84
CA PHE A 63 12.88 32.50 -2.51
C PHE A 63 12.53 33.70 -1.63
N LYS A 64 11.38 34.36 -1.85
CA LYS A 64 10.91 35.46 -1.01
C LYS A 64 10.58 35.07 0.44
N LYS A 65 10.45 33.78 0.76
CA LYS A 65 10.29 33.29 2.15
C LYS A 65 11.60 33.31 2.93
N TYR A 66 12.75 33.42 2.28
CA TYR A 66 14.03 33.54 2.96
C TYR A 66 14.25 34.98 3.41
N ASN A 67 14.77 35.15 4.63
CA ASN A 67 15.08 36.48 5.17
C ASN A 67 16.17 37.20 4.36
N GLN A 68 17.10 36.43 3.77
CA GLN A 68 18.20 36.94 2.98
C GLN A 68 18.44 36.03 1.77
N ILE A 69 18.68 36.62 0.61
CA ILE A 69 18.93 35.91 -0.65
C ILE A 69 20.31 36.31 -1.15
N TYR A 70 21.19 35.32 -1.28
CA TYR A 70 22.51 35.47 -1.91
C TYR A 70 22.61 34.53 -3.10
N GLY A 71 23.23 34.99 -4.18
CA GLY A 71 23.38 34.23 -5.41
C GLY A 71 24.73 34.44 -6.05
N LEU A 72 25.31 33.36 -6.59
CA LEU A 72 26.53 33.39 -7.37
C LEU A 72 26.25 32.79 -8.74
N SER A 73 26.67 33.49 -9.79
CA SER A 73 26.63 32.97 -11.15
C SER A 73 27.81 33.50 -11.94
N GLY A 74 28.35 32.67 -12.83
CA GLY A 74 29.34 33.15 -13.81
C GLY A 74 28.73 34.11 -14.84
N THR A 75 27.41 34.06 -15.03
CA THR A 75 26.67 34.97 -15.91
C THR A 75 25.30 35.27 -15.32
N LEU A 76 24.97 36.57 -15.17
CA LEU A 76 23.63 37.02 -14.78
C LEU A 76 22.79 37.50 -15.97
N GLY A 77 23.32 37.36 -17.19
CA GLY A 77 22.68 37.83 -18.42
C GLY A 77 22.95 39.31 -18.68
N SER A 78 22.07 39.90 -19.48
CA SER A 78 22.09 41.30 -19.89
C SER A 78 21.86 42.26 -18.71
N THR A 79 21.96 43.58 -18.94
CA THR A 79 21.54 44.59 -17.94
C THR A 79 20.09 44.38 -17.50
N ILE A 80 19.21 44.07 -18.46
CA ILE A 80 17.78 43.87 -18.23
C ILE A 80 17.52 42.62 -17.37
N ASP A 81 18.27 41.54 -17.55
CA ASP A 81 18.15 40.35 -16.71
C ASP A 81 18.53 40.65 -15.24
N ARG A 82 19.55 41.49 -15.04
CA ARG A 82 19.99 41.92 -13.70
C ARG A 82 18.97 42.84 -13.03
N GLU A 83 18.48 43.84 -13.75
CA GLU A 83 17.40 44.74 -13.28
C GLU A 83 16.14 43.94 -12.93
N PHE A 84 15.81 42.92 -13.72
CA PHE A 84 14.69 42.02 -13.44
C PHE A 84 14.87 41.26 -12.12
N LEU A 85 16.04 40.67 -11.88
CA LEU A 85 16.35 39.98 -10.62
C LEU A 85 16.29 40.95 -9.42
N GLU A 86 16.88 42.14 -9.55
CA GLU A 86 16.84 43.18 -8.52
C GLU A 86 15.41 43.60 -8.20
N LYS A 87 14.58 43.85 -9.23
CA LYS A 87 13.16 44.21 -9.05
C LYS A 87 12.35 43.15 -8.32
N ILE A 88 12.64 41.86 -8.55
CA ILE A 88 11.84 40.76 -7.99
C ILE A 88 12.30 40.41 -6.58
N TYR A 89 13.62 40.30 -6.37
CA TYR A 89 14.22 39.73 -5.17
C TYR A 89 14.92 40.77 -4.28
N GLY A 90 15.07 42.02 -4.72
CA GLY A 90 15.83 43.04 -4.00
C GLY A 90 17.32 42.74 -3.94
N THR A 91 17.84 41.97 -4.91
CA THR A 91 19.23 41.51 -4.94
C THR A 91 20.02 42.26 -6.01
N PRO A 92 20.66 43.40 -5.70
CA PRO A 92 21.55 44.07 -6.63
C PRO A 92 22.72 43.16 -6.99
N SER A 93 23.13 43.20 -8.25
CA SER A 93 24.22 42.37 -8.75
C SER A 93 25.53 43.16 -8.87
N PHE A 94 26.63 42.55 -8.43
CA PHE A 94 27.98 43.11 -8.58
C PHE A 94 28.87 42.14 -9.35
N GLN A 95 29.73 42.66 -10.22
CA GLN A 95 30.71 41.86 -10.95
C GLN A 95 32.01 41.77 -10.15
N ILE A 96 32.39 40.56 -9.75
CA ILE A 96 33.67 40.31 -9.09
C ILE A 96 34.75 40.15 -10.18
N PRO A 97 35.90 40.86 -10.08
CA PRO A 97 37.01 40.68 -11.01
C PRO A 97 37.53 39.24 -11.03
N THR A 98 38.03 38.82 -12.18
CA THR A 98 38.65 37.49 -12.32
C THR A 98 40.02 37.47 -11.66
N HIS A 99 40.40 36.32 -11.06
CA HIS A 99 41.73 36.14 -10.45
C HIS A 99 42.88 36.26 -11.46
N LYS A 100 42.63 35.86 -12.72
CA LYS A 100 43.59 35.97 -13.83
C LYS A 100 42.85 36.51 -15.06
N PRO A 101 43.49 37.35 -15.90
CA PRO A 101 42.89 37.85 -17.13
C PRO A 101 42.42 36.71 -18.04
N ASN A 102 41.24 36.87 -18.63
CA ASN A 102 40.70 35.92 -19.59
C ASN A 102 41.51 36.00 -20.91
N LYS A 103 41.96 34.84 -21.41
CA LYS A 103 42.71 34.71 -22.68
C LYS A 103 41.89 34.03 -23.79
N MET A 104 40.56 34.07 -23.68
CA MET A 104 39.66 33.49 -24.68
C MET A 104 39.69 34.29 -25.98
N VAL A 105 39.82 33.57 -27.09
CA VAL A 105 39.66 34.13 -28.45
C VAL A 105 38.30 33.72 -29.01
N ASP A 106 37.41 34.67 -29.24
CA ASP A 106 36.13 34.43 -29.92
C ASP A 106 36.32 34.54 -31.44
N LEU A 107 36.14 33.41 -32.14
CA LEU A 107 36.26 33.33 -33.60
C LEU A 107 34.96 33.74 -34.32
N GLY A 108 33.95 34.19 -33.57
CA GLY A 108 32.65 34.56 -34.12
C GLY A 108 31.82 33.35 -34.53
N GLY A 109 30.93 33.54 -35.50
CA GLY A 109 30.07 32.46 -35.97
C GLY A 109 29.70 32.53 -37.43
N VAL A 110 29.21 31.40 -37.93
CA VAL A 110 28.79 31.20 -39.32
C VAL A 110 27.39 30.61 -39.38
N LEU A 111 26.64 31.00 -40.41
CA LEU A 111 25.31 30.49 -40.71
C LEU A 111 25.40 29.47 -41.84
N LYS A 112 24.64 28.38 -41.75
CA LYS A 112 24.52 27.35 -42.79
C LYS A 112 23.06 27.05 -43.07
N HIS A 113 22.74 26.81 -44.34
CA HIS A 113 21.36 26.73 -44.79
C HIS A 113 20.84 25.31 -44.92
N SER A 114 21.72 24.33 -45.14
CA SER A 114 21.37 22.91 -45.16
C SER A 114 22.01 22.17 -43.99
N LYS A 115 21.40 21.06 -43.59
CA LYS A 115 21.92 20.20 -42.53
C LYS A 115 23.27 19.59 -42.94
N GLU A 116 23.44 19.28 -44.21
CA GLU A 116 24.66 18.73 -44.79
C GLU A 116 25.80 19.74 -44.73
N GLU A 117 25.56 21.00 -45.15
CA GLU A 117 26.54 22.08 -45.03
C GLU A 117 26.92 22.36 -43.57
N TRP A 118 25.93 22.32 -42.67
CA TRP A 118 26.15 22.53 -41.24
C TRP A 118 27.03 21.42 -40.63
N LEU A 119 26.77 20.16 -40.98
CA LEU A 119 27.61 19.02 -40.56
C LEU A 119 29.03 19.11 -41.12
N LEU A 120 29.17 19.46 -42.40
CA LEU A 120 30.48 19.64 -43.04
C LEU A 120 31.28 20.78 -42.39
N GLU A 121 30.66 21.94 -42.15
CA GLU A 121 31.31 23.08 -41.50
C GLU A 121 31.77 22.75 -40.08
N ILE A 122 31.00 21.97 -39.33
CA ILE A 122 31.40 21.50 -38.00
C ILE A 122 32.67 20.64 -38.10
N CYS A 123 32.68 19.66 -39.00
CA CYS A 123 33.85 18.79 -39.20
C CYS A 123 35.08 19.57 -39.67
N ASP A 124 34.92 20.49 -40.62
CA ASP A 124 36.01 21.30 -41.16
C ASP A 124 36.55 22.29 -40.13
N THR A 125 35.66 22.86 -39.31
CA THR A 125 36.06 23.70 -38.17
C THR A 125 36.85 22.90 -37.14
N LEU A 126 36.43 21.69 -36.79
CA LEU A 126 37.17 20.83 -35.87
C LEU A 126 38.55 20.46 -36.44
N LYS A 127 38.64 20.08 -37.73
CA LYS A 127 39.92 19.79 -38.40
C LYS A 127 40.87 21.00 -38.39
N ARG A 128 40.35 22.19 -38.71
CA ARG A 128 41.14 23.42 -38.82
C ARG A 128 41.60 23.94 -37.47
N GLU A 129 40.66 24.16 -36.54
CA GLU A 129 40.93 24.83 -35.28
C GLU A 129 41.61 23.90 -34.27
N CYS A 130 41.27 22.60 -34.29
CA CYS A 130 41.88 21.63 -33.37
C CYS A 130 43.05 20.87 -33.98
N LYS A 131 43.37 21.13 -35.26
CA LYS A 131 44.41 20.44 -36.04
C LYS A 131 44.28 18.91 -35.94
N LEU A 132 43.04 18.40 -35.95
CA LEU A 132 42.75 16.97 -35.82
C LEU A 132 43.39 16.23 -37.00
N GLY A 133 44.37 15.38 -36.70
CA GLY A 133 45.20 14.68 -37.69
C GLY A 133 46.71 14.82 -37.44
N ASN A 134 47.13 15.89 -36.77
CA ASN A 134 48.53 16.15 -36.38
C ASN A 134 48.70 16.13 -34.85
N SER A 135 48.93 14.94 -34.29
CA SER A 135 48.96 14.68 -32.84
C SER A 135 49.85 15.64 -32.04
N GLN A 136 50.96 16.14 -32.59
CA GLN A 136 51.87 17.03 -31.85
C GLN A 136 51.32 18.44 -31.61
N THR A 137 50.46 18.93 -32.50
CA THR A 137 49.92 20.30 -32.44
C THR A 137 48.41 20.36 -32.19
N SER A 138 47.77 19.20 -32.00
CA SER A 138 46.34 19.12 -31.75
C SER A 138 45.97 19.61 -30.35
N ARG A 139 44.76 20.14 -30.23
CA ARG A 139 44.12 20.54 -28.97
C ARG A 139 42.77 19.85 -28.81
N ALA A 140 42.25 19.80 -27.59
CA ALA A 140 40.95 19.20 -27.30
C ALA A 140 39.78 20.11 -27.73
N ALA A 141 38.64 19.49 -28.07
CA ALA A 141 37.42 20.18 -28.44
C ALA A 141 36.23 19.80 -27.54
N LEU A 142 35.39 20.78 -27.23
CA LEU A 142 34.05 20.62 -26.67
C LEU A 142 33.02 21.05 -27.71
N VAL A 143 32.24 20.12 -28.22
CA VAL A 143 31.14 20.37 -29.16
C VAL A 143 29.82 20.37 -28.39
N ILE A 144 29.15 21.51 -28.37
CA ILE A 144 27.90 21.71 -27.61
C ILE A 144 26.70 21.63 -28.56
N ALA A 145 25.93 20.57 -28.39
CA ALA A 145 24.68 20.29 -29.09
C ALA A 145 23.45 20.87 -28.36
N GLU A 146 22.39 21.18 -29.12
CA GLU A 146 21.12 21.68 -28.57
C GLU A 146 20.41 20.62 -27.72
N ASP A 147 20.31 19.40 -28.25
CA ASP A 147 19.59 18.28 -27.63
C ASP A 147 20.33 16.94 -27.81
N ILE A 148 19.80 15.89 -27.17
CA ILE A 148 20.43 14.56 -27.14
C ILE A 148 20.44 13.93 -28.54
N SER A 149 19.39 14.14 -29.33
CA SER A 149 19.29 13.60 -30.69
C SER A 149 20.36 14.19 -31.60
N THR A 150 20.58 15.50 -31.48
CA THR A 150 21.60 16.25 -32.20
C THR A 150 22.99 15.84 -31.76
N ALA A 151 23.22 15.63 -30.45
CA ALA A 151 24.50 15.14 -29.94
C ALA A 151 24.87 13.77 -30.55
N LYS A 152 23.94 12.82 -30.59
CA LYS A 152 24.15 11.49 -31.20
C LYS A 152 24.45 11.58 -32.70
N MET A 153 23.75 12.46 -33.41
CA MET A 153 23.99 12.71 -34.83
C MET A 153 25.37 13.34 -35.09
N LEU A 154 25.80 14.30 -34.27
CA LEU A 154 27.13 14.88 -34.36
C LEU A 154 28.22 13.84 -34.07
N VAL A 155 28.00 12.97 -33.09
CA VAL A 155 28.88 11.83 -32.81
C VAL A 155 29.08 10.96 -34.04
N SER A 156 28.00 10.56 -34.73
CA SER A 156 28.13 9.74 -35.94
C SER A 156 28.89 10.44 -37.07
N THR A 157 28.69 11.75 -37.23
CA THR A 157 29.37 12.53 -38.27
C THR A 157 30.86 12.72 -37.95
N ILE A 158 31.19 13.08 -36.71
CA ILE A 158 32.57 13.39 -36.28
C ILE A 158 33.44 12.13 -36.26
N LYS A 159 32.88 10.93 -36.08
CA LYS A 159 33.61 9.65 -36.21
C LYS A 159 34.33 9.49 -37.54
N SER A 160 33.90 10.18 -38.60
CA SER A 160 34.58 10.18 -39.90
C SER A 160 35.92 10.93 -39.91
N ILE A 161 36.21 11.74 -38.89
CA ILE A 161 37.47 12.49 -38.79
C ILE A 161 38.59 11.55 -38.29
N PRO A 162 39.67 11.36 -39.06
CA PRO A 162 40.78 10.51 -38.64
C PRO A 162 41.43 10.98 -37.33
N LYS A 163 41.79 10.03 -36.46
CA LYS A 163 42.47 10.26 -35.16
C LYS A 163 41.70 11.10 -34.13
N ALA A 164 40.43 11.44 -34.35
CA ALA A 164 39.60 12.08 -33.33
C ALA A 164 39.20 11.04 -32.27
N ASN A 165 39.55 11.29 -31.01
CA ASN A 165 39.12 10.45 -29.90
C ASN A 165 37.77 10.98 -29.36
N LEU A 166 36.69 10.36 -29.82
CA LEU A 166 35.35 10.87 -29.58
C LEU A 166 34.79 10.40 -28.23
N LYS A 167 34.31 11.35 -27.43
CA LYS A 167 33.60 11.10 -26.17
C LYS A 167 32.21 11.73 -26.27
N LEU A 168 31.16 11.01 -25.90
CA LEU A 168 29.81 11.55 -25.76
C LEU A 168 29.51 11.73 -24.28
N TYR A 169 28.90 12.86 -23.92
CA TYR A 169 28.44 13.11 -22.56
C TYR A 169 26.99 13.59 -22.56
N THR A 170 26.10 12.76 -22.01
CA THR A 170 24.67 13.01 -21.88
C THR A 170 24.16 12.88 -20.43
N ARG A 171 24.99 13.12 -19.41
CA ARG A 171 24.63 13.24 -17.96
C ARG A 171 23.84 12.06 -17.33
N ASN A 172 23.39 11.07 -18.09
CA ASN A 172 22.46 10.03 -17.66
C ASN A 172 23.11 8.68 -17.40
N GLU A 173 24.32 8.47 -17.88
CA GLU A 173 25.03 7.19 -17.74
C GLU A 173 26.17 7.35 -16.74
N THR A 174 26.22 6.44 -15.77
CA THR A 174 27.26 6.39 -14.71
C THR A 174 28.68 6.29 -15.27
N ASP A 175 28.83 5.73 -16.48
CA ASP A 175 30.11 5.65 -17.19
C ASP A 175 30.51 6.95 -17.90
N GLU A 176 29.55 7.81 -18.29
CA GLU A 176 29.83 9.13 -18.89
C GLU A 176 30.44 10.11 -17.87
N VAL A 177 30.09 9.99 -16.58
CA VAL A 177 30.69 10.80 -15.50
C VAL A 177 32.19 10.51 -15.34
N LYS A 178 32.65 9.29 -15.65
CA LYS A 178 34.09 8.96 -15.66
C LYS A 178 34.82 9.73 -16.76
N ALA A 179 34.20 9.90 -17.93
CA ALA A 179 34.81 10.59 -19.07
C ALA A 179 35.15 12.07 -18.83
N ILE A 180 34.51 12.73 -17.86
CA ILE A 180 34.82 14.13 -17.46
C ILE A 180 35.75 14.20 -16.22
N LYS A 181 35.89 13.12 -15.45
CA LYS A 181 36.80 13.11 -14.28
C LYS A 181 38.26 13.18 -14.70
N GLU A 182 38.58 12.68 -15.89
CA GLU A 182 39.90 12.73 -16.51
C GLU A 182 40.11 14.02 -17.30
N SER A 183 41.36 14.49 -17.37
CA SER A 183 41.73 15.62 -18.22
C SER A 183 41.66 15.22 -19.69
N LEU A 184 41.03 16.05 -20.52
CA LEU A 184 41.00 15.86 -21.97
C LEU A 184 42.41 15.98 -22.56
N GLN A 185 42.74 15.05 -23.44
CA GLN A 185 44.04 14.93 -24.11
C GLN A 185 44.02 15.60 -25.49
N GLN A 186 45.16 15.65 -26.15
CA GLN A 186 45.25 16.03 -27.56
C GLN A 186 44.33 15.13 -28.41
N CYS A 187 43.69 15.71 -29.43
CA CYS A 187 42.72 15.03 -30.30
C CYS A 187 41.40 14.56 -29.65
N ASP A 188 41.20 14.77 -28.34
CA ASP A 188 39.91 14.46 -27.71
C ASP A 188 38.82 15.42 -28.22
N VAL A 189 37.69 14.85 -28.64
CA VAL A 189 36.48 15.59 -29.01
C VAL A 189 35.34 15.14 -28.10
N LEU A 190 34.98 16.00 -27.15
CA LEU A 190 33.86 15.80 -26.25
C LEU A 190 32.60 16.41 -26.87
N VAL A 191 31.64 15.59 -27.28
CA VAL A 191 30.31 16.03 -27.69
C VAL A 191 29.39 16.01 -26.47
N ALA A 192 28.75 17.13 -26.18
CA ALA A 192 27.97 17.33 -24.97
C ALA A 192 26.68 18.10 -25.32
N THR A 193 25.57 17.85 -24.62
CA THR A 193 24.42 18.76 -24.70
C THR A 193 24.68 20.03 -23.87
N ASN A 194 23.87 21.09 -24.03
CA ASN A 194 24.00 22.33 -23.23
C ASN A 194 24.06 22.10 -21.69
N LEU A 195 23.44 21.03 -21.21
CA LEU A 195 23.51 20.57 -19.83
C LEU A 195 24.88 20.05 -19.39
N ALA A 196 25.55 19.40 -20.32
CA ALA A 196 26.33 18.24 -20.00
C ALA A 196 27.74 18.72 -19.60
N GLY A 197 28.04 18.64 -18.30
CA GLY A 197 29.22 19.20 -17.64
C GLY A 197 28.91 20.45 -16.81
N ARG A 198 27.66 20.85 -16.62
CA ARG A 198 27.29 21.92 -15.68
C ARG A 198 27.59 21.51 -14.22
N GLY A 199 28.38 22.32 -13.53
CA GLY A 199 28.92 22.00 -12.21
C GLY A 199 30.23 21.20 -12.26
N THR A 200 30.69 20.77 -13.44
CA THR A 200 31.95 20.04 -13.61
C THR A 200 32.98 20.92 -14.31
N ASN A 201 34.22 20.89 -13.83
CA ASN A 201 35.32 21.56 -14.49
C ASN A 201 35.92 20.64 -15.54
N ILE A 202 35.80 21.00 -16.82
CA ILE A 202 36.47 20.29 -17.92
C ILE A 202 37.94 20.68 -17.83
N LYS A 203 38.77 19.73 -17.43
CA LYS A 203 40.23 19.91 -17.38
C LYS A 203 40.84 19.43 -18.68
N VAL A 204 41.94 20.05 -19.08
CA VAL A 204 42.76 19.65 -20.22
C VAL A 204 44.19 19.41 -19.74
N THR A 205 45.01 18.70 -20.52
CA THR A 205 46.43 18.56 -20.22
C THR A 205 47.25 19.79 -20.59
N ASP A 206 48.47 19.87 -20.06
CA ASP A 206 49.39 20.96 -20.35
C ASP A 206 49.71 21.05 -21.84
N ASP A 207 49.82 19.92 -22.54
CA ASP A 207 50.03 19.89 -24.00
C ASP A 207 48.87 20.53 -24.76
N VAL A 208 47.63 20.31 -24.32
CA VAL A 208 46.45 20.98 -24.90
C VAL A 208 46.51 22.48 -24.65
N ASN A 209 46.89 22.90 -23.43
CA ASN A 209 47.06 24.31 -23.10
C ASN A 209 48.17 24.98 -23.94
N GLN A 210 49.30 24.32 -24.16
CA GLN A 210 50.38 24.82 -25.04
C GLN A 210 49.91 24.98 -26.49
N ASN A 211 49.00 24.10 -26.94
CA ASN A 211 48.41 24.14 -28.29
C ASN A 211 47.18 25.06 -28.40
N GLY A 212 46.95 25.97 -27.45
CA GLY A 212 45.88 26.97 -27.51
C GLY A 212 44.66 26.66 -26.64
N GLY A 213 44.71 25.60 -25.82
CA GLY A 213 43.72 25.26 -24.80
C GLY A 213 42.47 24.57 -25.33
N LEU A 214 41.39 24.57 -24.55
CA LEU A 214 40.14 23.92 -24.97
C LEU A 214 39.45 24.72 -26.08
N PHE A 215 39.11 24.09 -27.21
CA PHE A 215 38.27 24.71 -28.25
C PHE A 215 36.80 24.43 -27.97
N VAL A 216 35.95 25.45 -27.97
CA VAL A 216 34.51 25.30 -27.77
C VAL A 216 33.75 25.60 -29.06
N LEU A 217 32.98 24.63 -29.53
CA LEU A 217 32.14 24.76 -30.72
C LEU A 217 30.67 24.67 -30.32
N VAL A 218 29.92 25.76 -30.47
CA VAL A 218 28.47 25.76 -30.23
C VAL A 218 27.74 25.55 -31.55
N THR A 219 26.92 24.51 -31.65
CA THR A 219 26.33 24.08 -32.92
C THR A 219 24.88 24.56 -33.13
N PHE A 220 24.37 25.42 -32.25
CA PHE A 220 23.02 25.97 -32.29
C PHE A 220 23.03 27.43 -31.86
N LEU A 221 21.93 28.14 -32.08
CA LEU A 221 21.74 29.49 -31.54
C LEU A 221 21.19 29.39 -30.10
N PRO A 222 21.94 29.77 -29.06
CA PRO A 222 21.41 29.81 -27.71
C PRO A 222 20.25 30.79 -27.61
N PHE A 223 19.21 30.46 -26.84
CA PHE A 223 17.99 31.27 -26.69
C PHE A 223 18.25 32.68 -26.15
N ASN A 224 19.31 32.87 -25.35
CA ASN A 224 19.68 34.17 -24.80
C ASN A 224 21.20 34.29 -24.60
N GLU A 225 21.65 35.53 -24.40
CA GLU A 225 23.04 35.89 -24.13
C GLU A 225 23.63 35.12 -22.94
N ARG A 226 22.83 34.89 -21.89
CA ARG A 226 23.28 34.16 -20.68
C ARG A 226 23.75 32.75 -21.02
N VAL A 227 22.98 32.00 -21.83
CA VAL A 227 23.33 30.62 -22.23
C VAL A 227 24.51 30.63 -23.19
N GLU A 228 24.59 31.60 -24.10
CA GLU A 228 25.75 31.78 -25.00
C GLU A 228 27.05 31.97 -24.22
N LEU A 229 27.07 32.93 -23.28
CA LEU A 229 28.24 33.20 -22.46
C LEU A 229 28.60 32.01 -21.56
N GLN A 230 27.63 31.22 -21.11
CA GLN A 230 27.89 29.98 -20.34
C GLN A 230 28.51 28.89 -21.20
N ALA A 231 28.10 28.77 -22.46
CA ALA A 231 28.70 27.84 -23.41
C ALA A 231 30.14 28.26 -23.74
N LYS A 232 30.36 29.53 -24.10
CA LYS A 232 31.70 30.07 -24.39
C LYS A 232 32.63 30.01 -23.17
N GLY A 233 32.13 30.34 -21.98
CA GLY A 233 32.87 30.29 -20.70
C GLY A 233 33.23 28.88 -20.19
N ARG A 234 33.04 27.84 -21.00
CA ARG A 234 33.58 26.50 -20.73
C ARG A 234 35.08 26.40 -21.03
N THR A 235 35.62 27.32 -21.82
CA THR A 235 37.06 27.42 -22.08
C THR A 235 37.71 28.57 -21.28
N SER A 236 39.04 28.69 -21.39
CA SER A 236 39.87 29.76 -20.85
C SER A 236 39.72 30.01 -19.34
N ARG A 237 39.49 28.94 -18.59
CA ARG A 237 39.36 29.02 -17.13
C ARG A 237 40.72 29.31 -16.49
N LYS A 238 40.73 30.06 -15.38
CA LYS A 238 41.96 30.41 -14.64
C LYS A 238 43.06 31.06 -15.51
N GLY A 239 42.70 31.79 -16.57
CA GLY A 239 43.65 32.46 -17.47
C GLY A 239 44.40 31.53 -18.41
N GLU A 240 43.92 30.29 -18.59
CA GLU A 240 44.36 29.37 -19.63
C GLU A 240 43.96 29.91 -21.01
N PRO A 241 44.72 29.58 -22.08
CA PRO A 241 44.30 29.89 -23.44
C PRO A 241 43.04 29.10 -23.81
N GLY A 242 42.32 29.59 -24.81
CA GLY A 242 41.13 28.92 -25.29
C GLY A 242 40.47 29.71 -26.42
N SER A 243 39.58 29.06 -27.15
CA SER A 243 38.82 29.74 -28.20
C SER A 243 37.43 29.17 -28.36
N SER A 244 36.52 29.98 -28.89
CA SER A 244 35.14 29.58 -29.17
C SER A 244 34.73 29.93 -30.59
N LYS A 245 33.86 29.13 -31.20
CA LYS A 245 33.19 29.43 -32.47
C LYS A 245 31.75 28.95 -32.44
N MET A 246 30.87 29.59 -33.21
CA MET A 246 29.49 29.16 -33.41
C MET A 246 29.23 28.73 -34.86
N VAL A 247 28.50 27.63 -35.05
CA VAL A 247 28.05 27.16 -36.36
C VAL A 247 26.56 26.88 -36.25
N ILE A 248 25.74 27.73 -36.88
CA ILE A 248 24.29 27.73 -36.70
C ILE A 248 23.61 27.27 -37.99
N LEU A 249 22.68 26.32 -37.85
CA LEU A 249 21.77 25.92 -38.92
C LEU A 249 20.56 26.87 -38.97
N THR A 250 20.38 27.60 -40.08
CA THR A 250 19.29 28.58 -40.21
C THR A 250 17.91 27.93 -40.29
N GLN A 251 17.81 26.68 -40.72
CA GLN A 251 16.54 25.92 -40.79
C GLN A 251 15.91 25.70 -39.41
N ASN A 252 16.72 25.66 -38.35
CA ASN A 252 16.25 25.47 -36.98
C ASN A 252 15.83 26.79 -36.31
N LEU A 253 16.02 27.92 -36.98
CA LEU A 253 15.68 29.24 -36.45
C LEU A 253 14.22 29.60 -36.76
N ASP A 254 13.64 30.46 -35.92
CA ASP A 254 12.34 31.06 -36.20
C ASP A 254 12.36 31.82 -37.54
N LYS A 255 11.21 31.89 -38.23
CA LYS A 255 11.09 32.49 -39.58
C LYS A 255 11.71 33.89 -39.70
N ASN A 256 11.64 34.69 -38.63
CA ASN A 256 12.20 36.04 -38.59
C ASN A 256 13.74 36.04 -38.51
N LEU A 257 14.33 35.02 -37.88
CA LEU A 257 15.77 34.86 -37.72
C LEU A 257 16.38 34.13 -38.93
N SER A 258 15.64 33.22 -39.55
CA SER A 258 16.09 32.47 -40.73
C SER A 258 16.28 33.33 -41.98
N SER A 259 15.64 34.50 -42.06
CA SER A 259 15.79 35.46 -43.16
C SER A 259 17.07 36.31 -43.08
N CYS A 260 17.83 36.21 -41.98
CA CYS A 260 19.06 36.97 -41.80
C CYS A 260 20.21 36.36 -42.60
N HIS A 261 20.98 37.21 -43.27
CA HIS A 261 22.13 36.79 -44.07
C HIS A 261 23.45 36.83 -43.31
N ASN A 262 23.49 37.49 -42.14
CA ASN A 262 24.70 37.67 -41.34
C ASN A 262 24.49 37.17 -39.90
N PHE A 263 25.49 36.44 -39.39
CA PHE A 263 25.55 35.96 -38.01
C PHE A 263 25.33 37.08 -36.98
N ASN A 264 25.95 38.25 -37.15
CA ASN A 264 25.82 39.36 -36.20
C ASN A 264 24.39 39.92 -36.17
N GLN A 265 23.68 39.91 -37.30
CA GLN A 265 22.27 40.33 -37.36
C GLN A 265 21.37 39.35 -36.59
N VAL A 266 21.64 38.04 -36.71
CA VAL A 266 20.91 37.00 -35.96
C VAL A 266 21.04 37.22 -34.45
N LEU A 267 22.26 37.48 -33.94
CA LEU A 267 22.47 37.75 -32.52
C LEU A 267 21.73 39.01 -32.05
N GLN A 268 21.84 40.11 -32.80
CA GLN A 268 21.18 41.36 -32.46
C GLN A 268 19.65 41.24 -32.42
N LEU A 269 19.07 40.50 -33.38
CA LEU A 269 17.63 40.27 -33.41
C LEU A 269 17.18 39.33 -32.30
N ARG A 270 17.91 38.25 -32.04
CA ARG A 270 17.68 37.38 -30.88
C ARG A 270 17.64 38.20 -29.59
N ASP A 271 18.67 39.02 -29.35
CA ASP A 271 18.76 39.81 -28.12
C ASP A 271 17.65 40.84 -28.02
N LYS A 272 17.24 41.44 -29.15
CA LYS A 272 16.10 42.35 -29.20
C LYS A 272 14.78 41.63 -28.88
N GLU A 273 14.59 40.41 -29.38
CA GLU A 273 13.41 39.60 -29.09
C GLU A 273 13.38 39.13 -27.63
N GLU A 274 14.50 38.69 -27.06
CA GLU A 274 14.56 38.31 -25.64
C GLU A 274 14.28 39.51 -24.71
N ARG A 275 14.80 40.70 -25.05
CA ARG A 275 14.45 41.94 -24.33
C ARG A 275 12.96 42.23 -24.35
N ARG A 276 12.29 42.03 -25.50
CA ARG A 276 10.82 42.17 -25.60
C ARG A 276 10.09 41.10 -24.78
N LYS A 277 10.55 39.85 -24.79
CA LYS A 277 9.94 38.78 -23.99
C LYS A 277 10.06 39.07 -22.49
N MET A 278 11.10 39.78 -22.05
CA MET A 278 11.27 40.10 -20.63
C MET A 278 10.12 40.96 -20.08
N SER A 279 9.56 41.89 -20.85
CA SER A 279 8.40 42.67 -20.37
C SER A 279 7.17 41.79 -20.12
N PHE A 280 6.98 40.74 -20.95
CA PHE A 280 5.92 39.74 -20.74
C PHE A 280 6.18 38.84 -19.52
N ARG A 281 7.44 38.51 -19.22
CA ARG A 281 7.79 37.73 -18.01
C ARG A 281 7.42 38.47 -16.73
N ILE A 282 7.46 39.80 -16.72
CA ILE A 282 7.01 40.60 -15.58
C ILE A 282 5.51 40.42 -15.34
N SER A 283 4.68 40.41 -16.40
CA SER A 283 3.25 40.10 -16.26
C SER A 283 3.01 38.66 -15.80
N GLU A 284 3.78 37.69 -16.29
CA GLU A 284 3.69 36.30 -15.82
C GLU A 284 4.02 36.19 -14.32
N ILE A 285 4.99 36.97 -13.83
CA ILE A 285 5.30 37.00 -12.39
C ILE A 285 4.15 37.54 -11.55
N ASN A 286 3.40 38.53 -12.05
CA ASN A 286 2.23 39.04 -11.35
C ASN A 286 1.17 37.95 -11.22
N LEU A 287 0.91 37.21 -12.31
CA LEU A 287 0.01 36.05 -12.32
C LEU A 287 0.48 34.97 -11.34
N VAL A 288 1.77 34.64 -11.35
CA VAL A 288 2.36 33.66 -10.43
C VAL A 288 2.23 34.11 -8.97
N SER A 289 2.54 35.37 -8.68
CA SER A 289 2.43 35.96 -7.34
C SER A 289 0.98 35.98 -6.84
N MET A 290 0.03 36.22 -7.74
CA MET A 290 -1.40 36.13 -7.42
C MET A 290 -1.81 34.69 -7.08
N LYS A 291 -1.40 33.68 -7.87
CA LYS A 291 -1.64 32.27 -7.56
C LYS A 291 -1.08 31.89 -6.18
N ASP A 292 0.12 32.38 -5.84
CA ASP A 292 0.72 32.20 -4.51
C ASP A 292 -0.11 32.87 -3.39
N ASN A 293 -0.61 34.10 -3.60
CA ASN A 293 -1.45 34.81 -2.62
C ASN A 293 -2.79 34.11 -2.37
N LEU A 294 -3.41 33.57 -3.41
CA LEU A 294 -4.63 32.77 -3.28
C LEU A 294 -4.37 31.51 -2.46
N PHE A 295 -3.29 30.79 -2.78
CA PHE A 295 -2.91 29.60 -2.00
C PHE A 295 -2.59 29.94 -0.55
N GLN A 296 -1.93 31.07 -0.28
CA GLN A 296 -1.67 31.51 1.09
C GLN A 296 -2.97 31.86 1.84
N SER A 297 -3.93 32.49 1.17
CA SER A 297 -5.24 32.79 1.74
C SER A 297 -6.02 31.52 2.07
N TYR A 298 -5.98 30.54 1.17
CA TYR A 298 -6.53 29.20 1.41
C TYR A 298 -5.85 28.51 2.60
N CYS A 299 -4.52 28.53 2.69
CA CYS A 299 -3.79 27.95 3.82
C CYS A 299 -4.18 28.60 5.16
N LYS A 300 -4.41 29.92 5.19
CA LYS A 300 -4.88 30.64 6.39
C LYS A 300 -6.30 30.18 6.78
N PHE A 301 -7.18 30.01 5.80
CA PHE A 301 -8.53 29.50 6.03
C PHE A 301 -8.51 28.09 6.62
N VAL A 302 -7.77 27.15 6.02
CA VAL A 302 -7.68 25.76 6.52
C VAL A 302 -7.12 25.73 7.94
N LYS A 303 -6.07 26.50 8.24
CA LYS A 303 -5.53 26.59 9.61
C LYS A 303 -6.56 27.11 10.60
N HIS A 304 -7.32 28.14 10.23
CA HIS A 304 -8.39 28.67 11.07
C HIS A 304 -9.53 27.65 11.26
N TYR A 305 -9.92 26.95 10.20
CA TYR A 305 -10.92 25.88 10.26
C TYR A 305 -10.52 24.77 11.23
N ILE A 306 -9.29 24.27 11.13
CA ILE A 306 -8.74 23.26 12.05
C ILE A 306 -8.80 23.75 13.50
N SER A 307 -8.35 24.99 13.77
CA SER A 307 -8.33 25.56 15.13
C SER A 307 -9.72 25.69 15.77
N LEU A 308 -10.78 25.81 14.98
CA LEU A 308 -12.15 25.91 15.51
C LEU A 308 -12.74 24.54 15.89
N ASN A 309 -12.22 23.47 15.29
CA ASN A 309 -12.83 22.14 15.34
C ASN A 309 -12.03 21.10 16.15
N GLU A 310 -10.90 21.48 16.80
CA GLU A 310 -9.90 20.61 17.50
C GLU A 310 -10.44 19.51 18.43
N LYS A 311 -11.73 19.51 18.79
CA LYS A 311 -12.35 18.48 19.64
C LYS A 311 -12.59 17.13 18.95
N ASN A 312 -12.42 17.01 17.62
CA ASN A 312 -12.74 15.81 16.84
C ASN A 312 -11.67 15.47 15.77
N ASN A 313 -10.45 15.09 16.19
CA ASN A 313 -9.27 14.98 15.32
C ASN A 313 -9.46 14.23 13.98
N ASP A 314 -10.04 13.04 13.96
CA ASP A 314 -10.10 12.22 12.74
C ASP A 314 -11.14 12.71 11.71
N ALA A 315 -12.28 13.28 12.18
CA ALA A 315 -13.28 13.83 11.27
C ALA A 315 -12.77 15.09 10.56
N ILE A 316 -11.94 15.88 11.26
CA ILE A 316 -11.33 17.10 10.71
C ILE A 316 -10.36 16.76 9.58
N GLN A 317 -9.61 15.67 9.67
CA GLN A 317 -8.62 15.33 8.63
C GLN A 317 -9.30 15.07 7.29
N GLU A 318 -10.36 14.25 7.25
CA GLU A 318 -11.11 13.97 6.02
C GLU A 318 -11.89 15.20 5.52
N GLU A 319 -12.41 16.03 6.43
CA GLU A 319 -12.99 17.33 6.07
C GLU A 319 -11.95 18.25 5.42
N VAL A 320 -10.70 18.22 5.89
CA VAL A 320 -9.58 18.96 5.29
C VAL A 320 -9.20 18.37 3.93
N GLU A 321 -9.23 17.05 3.76
CA GLU A 321 -9.04 16.40 2.44
C GLU A 321 -10.10 16.86 1.44
N ASP A 322 -11.37 16.94 1.84
CA ASP A 322 -12.41 17.55 1.00
C ASP A 322 -12.09 19.00 0.66
N LEU A 323 -11.72 19.81 1.66
CA LEU A 323 -11.37 21.21 1.42
C LEU A 323 -10.23 21.33 0.41
N HIS A 324 -9.27 20.39 0.40
CA HIS A 324 -8.18 20.33 -0.59
C HIS A 324 -8.70 20.02 -1.99
N GLU A 325 -9.60 19.04 -2.11
CA GLU A 325 -10.22 18.64 -3.37
C GLU A 325 -11.05 19.79 -3.98
N LYS A 326 -11.95 20.40 -3.18
CA LYS A 326 -12.75 21.57 -3.57
C LYS A 326 -11.90 22.74 -4.03
N TRP A 327 -10.85 23.05 -3.27
CA TRP A 327 -9.88 24.07 -3.65
C TRP A 327 -9.19 23.73 -4.98
N GLY A 328 -8.75 22.49 -5.16
CA GLY A 328 -8.14 22.03 -6.41
C GLY A 328 -9.07 22.18 -7.61
N PHE A 329 -10.36 21.84 -7.45
CA PHE A 329 -11.36 22.00 -8.51
C PHE A 329 -11.68 23.47 -8.80
N TRP A 330 -11.84 24.29 -7.75
CA TRP A 330 -12.03 25.72 -7.89
C TRP A 330 -10.88 26.36 -8.67
N LEU A 331 -9.64 26.02 -8.30
CA LEU A 331 -8.44 26.44 -9.02
C LEU A 331 -8.47 26.01 -10.48
N LYS A 332 -8.80 24.73 -10.75
CA LYS A 332 -8.86 24.21 -12.12
C LYS A 332 -9.90 24.96 -12.94
N HIS A 333 -11.11 25.17 -12.41
CA HIS A 333 -12.19 25.87 -13.11
C HIS A 333 -11.86 27.34 -13.33
N LYS A 334 -11.25 28.01 -12.36
CA LYS A 334 -10.92 29.45 -12.45
C LYS A 334 -9.59 29.74 -13.13
N SER A 335 -8.71 28.75 -13.31
CA SER A 335 -7.39 28.92 -13.92
C SER A 335 -7.45 29.64 -15.27
N SER A 336 -8.34 29.22 -16.18
CA SER A 336 -8.50 29.85 -17.50
C SER A 336 -9.09 31.26 -17.45
N GLU A 337 -9.89 31.59 -16.43
CA GLU A 337 -10.38 32.96 -16.22
C GLU A 337 -9.24 33.85 -15.71
N ILE A 338 -8.51 33.36 -14.71
CA ILE A 338 -7.35 34.02 -14.10
C ILE A 338 -6.25 34.29 -15.15
N GLU A 339 -5.98 33.33 -16.03
CA GLU A 339 -4.95 33.43 -17.07
C GLU A 339 -5.31 34.36 -18.22
N ARG A 340 -6.61 34.64 -18.44
CA ARG A 340 -7.08 35.60 -19.45
C ARG A 340 -6.98 37.05 -19.00
N GLU A 341 -6.84 37.29 -17.70
CA GLU A 341 -6.67 38.64 -17.17
C GLU A 341 -5.24 39.12 -17.34
N SER A 342 -5.05 40.18 -18.13
CA SER A 342 -3.74 40.78 -18.39
C SER A 342 -3.09 41.37 -17.12
N GLN A 343 -3.92 41.81 -16.16
CA GLN A 343 -3.52 42.31 -14.85
C GLN A 343 -4.57 41.88 -13.82
N PRO A 344 -4.44 40.66 -13.27
CA PRO A 344 -5.46 40.17 -12.36
C PRO A 344 -5.42 40.94 -11.05
N ASP A 345 -6.58 41.47 -10.65
CA ASP A 345 -6.70 42.14 -9.35
C ASP A 345 -6.75 41.08 -8.25
N CYS A 346 -5.64 40.99 -7.50
CA CYS A 346 -5.49 40.06 -6.39
C CYS A 346 -6.64 40.18 -5.38
N LYS A 347 -7.22 41.39 -5.19
CA LYS A 347 -8.30 41.60 -4.22
C LYS A 347 -9.59 40.93 -4.68
N ILE A 348 -9.98 41.12 -5.94
CA ILE A 348 -11.19 40.52 -6.53
C ILE A 348 -11.15 39.00 -6.36
N TRP A 349 -10.06 38.37 -6.79
CA TRP A 349 -9.93 36.91 -6.71
C TRP A 349 -9.83 36.39 -5.28
N THR A 350 -9.23 37.17 -4.37
CA THR A 350 -9.20 36.82 -2.95
C THR A 350 -10.61 36.87 -2.34
N ASP A 351 -11.43 37.86 -2.71
CA ASP A 351 -12.80 37.98 -2.22
C ASP A 351 -13.72 36.92 -2.85
N CYS A 352 -13.53 36.59 -4.13
CA CYS A 352 -14.17 35.44 -4.77
C CYS A 352 -13.83 34.12 -4.05
N LEU A 353 -12.56 33.92 -3.70
CA LEU A 353 -12.12 32.75 -2.95
C LEU A 353 -12.75 32.72 -1.55
N LYS A 354 -12.75 33.82 -0.81
CA LYS A 354 -13.38 33.88 0.52
C LYS A 354 -14.86 33.51 0.45
N LYS A 355 -15.60 34.09 -0.50
CA LYS A 355 -17.02 33.78 -0.70
C LYS A 355 -17.24 32.28 -0.94
N TYR A 356 -16.42 31.68 -1.81
CA TYR A 356 -16.47 30.24 -2.07
C TYR A 356 -16.17 29.42 -0.81
N LEU A 357 -15.12 29.76 -0.06
CA LEU A 357 -14.74 29.04 1.16
C LEU A 357 -15.80 29.17 2.27
N ASP A 358 -16.49 30.31 2.36
CA ASP A 358 -17.62 30.51 3.28
C ASP A 358 -18.84 29.66 2.88
N GLU A 359 -19.14 29.54 1.59
CA GLU A 359 -20.16 28.61 1.06
C GLU A 359 -19.82 27.16 1.43
N VAL A 360 -18.56 26.75 1.22
CA VAL A 360 -18.08 25.39 1.56
C VAL A 360 -18.16 25.12 3.07
N LYS A 361 -17.83 26.10 3.91
CA LYS A 361 -17.96 26.00 5.37
C LYS A 361 -19.42 25.82 5.80
N ASN A 362 -20.34 26.52 5.15
CA ASN A 362 -21.77 26.43 5.43
C ASN A 362 -22.38 25.09 4.98
N GLU A 363 -21.83 24.45 3.95
CA GLU A 363 -22.20 23.08 3.56
C GLU A 363 -21.70 22.06 4.60
N ALA A 364 -20.45 22.19 5.04
CA ALA A 364 -19.84 21.30 6.02
C ALA A 364 -20.63 21.25 7.34
N SER A 365 -21.10 22.42 7.82
CA SER A 365 -21.85 22.52 9.09
C SER A 365 -23.21 21.82 9.08
N LYS A 366 -23.76 21.50 7.90
CA LYS A 366 -25.05 20.79 7.77
C LYS A 366 -24.92 19.27 7.90
N LYS A 367 -23.75 18.72 8.28
CA LYS A 367 -23.45 17.27 8.36
C LYS A 367 -23.69 16.48 7.06
N GLN A 368 -23.94 17.17 5.96
CA GLN A 368 -23.74 16.63 4.63
C GLN A 368 -22.24 16.77 4.41
N THR A 369 -21.53 15.66 4.22
CA THR A 369 -20.10 15.71 3.93
C THR A 369 -19.85 16.76 2.84
N PRO A 370 -19.01 17.77 3.10
CA PRO A 370 -18.89 18.89 2.18
C PRO A 370 -18.41 18.40 0.80
N SER A 371 -17.60 17.34 0.71
CA SER A 371 -17.15 16.78 -0.58
C SER A 371 -18.30 16.10 -1.28
N GLY A 372 -18.74 16.60 -2.43
CA GLY A 372 -19.56 15.83 -3.39
C GLY A 372 -18.95 14.46 -3.75
N SER A 373 -17.66 14.24 -3.49
CA SER A 373 -16.94 12.98 -3.73
C SER A 373 -17.42 11.85 -2.83
N ILE A 374 -17.87 10.76 -3.46
CA ILE A 374 -18.28 9.52 -2.78
C ILE A 374 -17.11 8.89 -1.99
N TYR A 375 -15.87 9.02 -2.49
CA TYR A 375 -14.71 8.32 -1.94
C TYR A 375 -14.31 8.81 -0.55
N ASN A 376 -14.41 10.12 -0.29
CA ASN A 376 -14.13 10.67 1.04
C ASN A 376 -15.17 10.21 2.08
N ILE A 377 -16.44 10.01 1.65
CA ILE A 377 -17.48 9.43 2.51
C ILE A 377 -17.15 7.97 2.84
N ILE A 378 -16.70 7.20 1.86
CA ILE A 378 -16.27 5.81 2.05
C ILE A 378 -15.07 5.76 3.01
N LYS A 379 -14.08 6.65 2.87
CA LYS A 379 -12.94 6.74 3.81
C LYS A 379 -13.38 7.05 5.24
N LEU A 380 -14.28 8.01 5.44
CA LEU A 380 -14.89 8.29 6.75
C LEU A 380 -15.57 7.04 7.33
N GLY A 381 -16.32 6.31 6.50
CA GLY A 381 -16.90 5.02 6.88
C GLY A 381 -15.85 4.00 7.30
N ASN A 382 -14.74 3.89 6.58
CA ASN A 382 -13.63 2.98 6.91
C ASN A 382 -12.94 3.34 8.23
N ILE A 383 -12.76 4.63 8.55
CA ILE A 383 -12.21 5.07 9.84
C ILE A 383 -13.12 4.60 10.98
N LYS A 384 -14.45 4.75 10.82
CA LYS A 384 -15.43 4.26 11.79
C LYS A 384 -15.39 2.74 11.90
N CYS A 385 -15.25 2.06 10.79
CA CYS A 385 -15.13 0.61 10.72
C CYS A 385 -13.89 0.09 11.47
N PHE A 386 -12.74 0.75 11.30
CA PHE A 386 -11.50 0.44 12.00
C PHE A 386 -11.60 0.61 13.52
N ARG A 387 -12.43 1.56 13.98
CA ARG A 387 -12.72 1.78 15.40
C ARG A 387 -13.81 0.86 15.97
N GLU A 388 -14.26 -0.13 15.18
CA GLU A 388 -15.35 -1.03 15.53
C GLU A 388 -16.71 -0.33 15.75
N GLU A 389 -16.84 0.93 15.27
CA GLU A 389 -18.08 1.71 15.30
C GLU A 389 -18.96 1.37 14.08
N TYR A 390 -19.33 0.09 13.92
CA TYR A 390 -19.95 -0.42 12.69
C TYR A 390 -21.30 0.24 12.34
N GLU A 391 -22.11 0.61 13.33
CA GLU A 391 -23.39 1.31 13.11
C GLU A 391 -23.16 2.70 12.49
N CYS A 392 -22.16 3.43 12.97
CA CYS A 392 -21.78 4.71 12.40
C CYS A 392 -21.19 4.53 11.00
N ALA A 393 -20.34 3.53 10.79
CA ALA A 393 -19.77 3.21 9.48
C ALA A 393 -20.87 2.90 8.44
N LYS A 394 -21.88 2.11 8.82
CA LYS A 394 -23.04 1.77 7.98
C LYS A 394 -23.81 3.00 7.49
N ILE A 395 -23.93 4.05 8.33
CA ILE A 395 -24.56 5.32 7.95
C ILE A 395 -23.75 6.00 6.83
N TYR A 396 -22.42 6.11 6.98
CA TYR A 396 -21.56 6.73 5.96
C TYR A 396 -21.61 5.97 4.63
N PHE A 397 -21.52 4.63 4.65
CA PHE A 397 -21.62 3.85 3.41
C PHE A 397 -23.00 3.99 2.75
N THR A 398 -24.07 4.16 3.53
CA THR A 398 -25.40 4.42 2.97
C THR A 398 -25.48 5.81 2.33
N GLN A 399 -24.89 6.83 2.95
CA GLN A 399 -24.79 8.17 2.35
C GLN A 399 -23.98 8.15 1.04
N ALA A 400 -22.91 7.37 0.97
CA ALA A 400 -22.12 7.18 -0.23
C ALA A 400 -22.97 6.57 -1.37
N ILE A 401 -23.74 5.52 -1.07
CA ILE A 401 -24.65 4.84 -2.02
C ILE A 401 -25.76 5.77 -2.52
N GLU A 402 -26.36 6.57 -1.62
CA GLU A 402 -27.44 7.49 -1.98
C GLU A 402 -26.97 8.60 -2.92
N ARG A 403 -25.70 8.99 -2.83
CA ARG A 403 -25.11 10.02 -3.69
C ARG A 403 -24.77 9.52 -5.09
N ASP A 404 -24.14 8.36 -5.22
CA ASP A 404 -23.84 7.77 -6.52
C ASP A 404 -24.18 6.28 -6.53
N LYS A 405 -25.27 5.95 -7.22
CA LYS A 405 -25.76 4.58 -7.34
C LYS A 405 -24.94 3.71 -8.30
N ILE A 406 -24.15 4.32 -9.18
CA ILE A 406 -23.41 3.63 -10.23
C ILE A 406 -22.02 3.25 -9.72
N TRP A 407 -21.33 4.18 -9.05
CA TRP A 407 -19.94 4.02 -8.59
C TRP A 407 -19.81 3.63 -7.11
N SER A 408 -20.84 3.03 -6.52
CA SER A 408 -20.90 2.66 -5.09
C SER A 408 -20.61 1.18 -4.80
N SER A 409 -19.96 0.44 -5.71
CA SER A 409 -19.62 -0.98 -5.51
C SER A 409 -18.87 -1.23 -4.20
N ILE A 410 -17.85 -0.42 -3.91
CA ILE A 410 -17.05 -0.48 -2.67
C ILE A 410 -17.92 -0.13 -1.45
N ALA A 411 -18.79 0.88 -1.55
CA ALA A 411 -19.67 1.25 -0.44
C ALA A 411 -20.65 0.13 -0.09
N TYR A 412 -21.25 -0.54 -1.09
CA TYR A 412 -22.08 -1.72 -0.88
C TYR A 412 -21.29 -2.87 -0.22
N TYR A 413 -20.07 -3.15 -0.71
CA TYR A 413 -19.21 -4.18 -0.13
C TYR A 413 -18.87 -3.89 1.35
N ASN A 414 -18.44 -2.67 1.67
CA ASN A 414 -18.09 -2.28 3.04
C ASN A 414 -19.33 -2.21 3.96
N ARG A 415 -20.50 -1.87 3.41
CA ARG A 415 -21.77 -1.90 4.17
C ARG A 415 -22.19 -3.33 4.51
N ALA A 416 -22.00 -4.28 3.59
CA ALA A 416 -22.24 -5.69 3.86
C ALA A 416 -21.35 -6.21 4.99
N PHE A 417 -20.06 -5.82 5.01
CA PHE A 417 -19.15 -6.10 6.12
C PHE A 417 -19.70 -5.58 7.46
N CYS A 418 -20.06 -4.30 7.53
CA CYS A 418 -20.60 -3.71 8.76
C CYS A 418 -21.89 -4.41 9.23
N THR A 419 -22.80 -4.71 8.30
CA THR A 419 -24.07 -5.40 8.60
C THR A 419 -23.83 -6.77 9.23
N LEU A 420 -22.84 -7.53 8.74
CA LEU A 420 -22.49 -8.84 9.30
C LEU A 420 -21.80 -8.71 10.68
N SER A 421 -21.02 -7.66 10.89
CA SER A 421 -20.38 -7.38 12.17
C SER A 421 -21.37 -6.92 13.25
N ILE A 422 -22.44 -6.22 12.87
CA ILE A 422 -23.52 -5.79 13.79
C ILE A 422 -24.49 -6.94 14.07
N SER A 423 -25.08 -7.50 13.02
CA SER A 423 -26.29 -8.34 13.10
C SER A 423 -25.97 -9.74 12.61
N LYS A 424 -25.29 -10.54 13.44
CA LYS A 424 -24.77 -11.88 13.08
C LYS A 424 -25.75 -12.71 12.23
N SER A 425 -26.89 -13.12 12.81
CA SER A 425 -27.91 -13.94 12.12
C SER A 425 -28.91 -13.11 11.32
N ASP A 426 -29.32 -11.97 11.86
CA ASP A 426 -30.50 -11.24 11.38
C ASP A 426 -30.17 -10.32 10.19
N GLY A 427 -28.90 -9.95 10.02
CA GLY A 427 -28.40 -9.10 8.93
C GLY A 427 -27.90 -9.87 7.70
N MET A 428 -27.89 -11.21 7.72
CA MET A 428 -27.30 -12.02 6.63
C MET A 428 -27.97 -11.77 5.27
N GLN A 429 -29.30 -11.63 5.24
CA GLN A 429 -30.02 -11.38 3.98
C GLN A 429 -29.75 -9.98 3.42
N GLU A 430 -29.65 -8.98 4.31
CA GLU A 430 -29.28 -7.61 3.93
C GLU A 430 -27.86 -7.58 3.35
N ALA A 431 -26.91 -8.27 3.99
CA ALA A 431 -25.53 -8.37 3.53
C ALA A 431 -25.42 -9.10 2.18
N ILE A 432 -26.18 -10.18 1.95
CA ILE A 432 -26.23 -10.86 0.64
C ILE A 432 -26.69 -9.89 -0.45
N ASN A 433 -27.79 -9.16 -0.22
CA ASN A 433 -28.32 -8.20 -1.18
C ASN A 433 -27.32 -7.07 -1.50
N ASP A 434 -26.58 -6.60 -0.50
CA ASP A 434 -25.52 -5.61 -0.72
C ASP A 434 -24.33 -6.19 -1.51
N LEU A 435 -23.92 -7.42 -1.23
CA LEU A 435 -22.85 -8.10 -1.99
C LEU A 435 -23.26 -8.38 -3.45
N GLU A 436 -24.52 -8.76 -3.69
CA GLU A 436 -25.05 -8.94 -5.05
C GLU A 436 -25.04 -7.62 -5.83
N LYS A 437 -25.41 -6.52 -5.18
CA LYS A 437 -25.33 -5.17 -5.77
C LYS A 437 -23.89 -4.75 -6.03
N ALA A 438 -22.98 -4.96 -5.09
CA ALA A 438 -21.56 -4.69 -5.28
C ALA A 438 -21.01 -5.44 -6.51
N LYS A 439 -21.33 -6.74 -6.62
CA LYS A 439 -20.96 -7.58 -7.77
C LYS A 439 -21.55 -7.06 -9.08
N CYS A 440 -22.83 -6.68 -9.09
CA CYS A 440 -23.50 -6.14 -10.26
C CYS A 440 -22.83 -4.84 -10.74
N LEU A 441 -22.52 -3.93 -9.82
CA LEU A 441 -21.88 -2.65 -10.14
C LEU A 441 -20.42 -2.79 -10.58
N LEU A 442 -19.70 -3.84 -10.17
CA LEU A 442 -18.37 -4.15 -10.72
C LEU A 442 -18.39 -4.35 -12.24
N GLN A 443 -19.53 -4.72 -12.83
CA GLN A 443 -19.68 -4.84 -14.29
C GLN A 443 -19.40 -3.53 -15.03
N HIS A 444 -19.65 -2.37 -14.40
CA HIS A 444 -19.32 -1.07 -15.01
C HIS A 444 -17.81 -0.91 -15.22
N TYR A 445 -17.00 -1.28 -14.23
CA TYR A 445 -15.53 -1.28 -14.34
C TYR A 445 -15.05 -2.23 -15.44
N PHE A 446 -15.65 -3.44 -15.53
CA PHE A 446 -15.33 -4.37 -16.61
C PHE A 446 -15.69 -3.82 -17.99
N ASN A 447 -16.82 -3.13 -18.13
CA ASN A 447 -17.23 -2.53 -19.39
C ASN A 447 -16.25 -1.43 -19.81
N GLU A 448 -15.81 -0.57 -18.89
CA GLU A 448 -14.79 0.45 -19.18
C GLU A 448 -13.47 -0.17 -19.64
N LEU A 449 -12.95 -1.14 -18.89
CA LEU A 449 -11.72 -1.84 -19.25
C LEU A 449 -11.86 -2.59 -20.58
N THR A 450 -13.05 -3.10 -20.91
CA THR A 450 -13.33 -3.77 -22.19
C THR A 450 -13.25 -2.78 -23.35
N VAL A 451 -13.83 -1.59 -23.20
CA VAL A 451 -13.72 -0.52 -24.21
C VAL A 451 -12.25 -0.12 -24.37
N THR A 452 -11.53 0.12 -23.27
CA THR A 452 -10.10 0.46 -23.31
C THR A 452 -9.28 -0.62 -24.00
N LEU A 453 -9.46 -1.89 -23.64
CA LEU A 453 -8.78 -3.03 -24.25
C LEU A 453 -9.08 -3.15 -25.75
N THR A 454 -10.33 -2.87 -26.14
CA THR A 454 -10.75 -2.87 -27.53
C THR A 454 -10.02 -1.77 -28.31
N CYS A 455 -9.96 -0.54 -27.79
CA CYS A 455 -9.22 0.56 -28.39
C CYS A 455 -7.73 0.24 -28.55
N ILE A 456 -7.09 -0.34 -27.53
CA ILE A 456 -5.68 -0.76 -27.57
C ILE A 456 -5.43 -1.81 -28.66
N LYS A 457 -6.32 -2.81 -28.77
CA LYS A 457 -6.19 -3.85 -29.80
C LYS A 457 -6.32 -3.28 -31.21
N HIS A 458 -7.27 -2.37 -31.42
CA HIS A 458 -7.46 -1.72 -32.72
C HIS A 458 -6.27 -0.82 -33.10
N SER A 459 -5.67 -0.11 -32.15
CA SER A 459 -4.49 0.74 -32.43
C SER A 459 -3.22 -0.08 -32.73
N ARG A 460 -3.11 -1.31 -32.23
CA ARG A 460 -1.99 -2.21 -32.55
C ARG A 460 -2.12 -2.85 -33.93
N VAL A 461 -3.34 -3.08 -34.43
CA VAL A 461 -3.55 -3.58 -35.80
C VAL A 461 -3.01 -2.61 -36.86
N THR A 462 -2.91 -1.32 -36.53
CA THR A 462 -2.36 -0.30 -37.44
C THR A 462 -0.85 -0.08 -37.32
N GLN A 463 -0.14 -0.76 -36.40
CA GLN A 463 1.32 -0.65 -36.24
C GLN A 463 1.98 -2.01 -36.50
N GLU A 464 2.68 -2.15 -37.63
CA GLU A 464 3.34 -3.40 -38.06
C GLU A 464 4.65 -3.74 -37.32
N GLU A 465 5.03 -3.02 -36.25
CA GLU A 465 6.33 -3.21 -35.58
C GLU A 465 6.22 -3.80 -34.16
N ASP A 466 7.07 -4.80 -33.91
CA ASP A 466 7.38 -5.52 -32.66
C ASP A 466 6.25 -6.25 -31.92
N LYS A 467 6.00 -7.50 -32.36
CA LYS A 467 5.16 -8.49 -31.66
C LYS A 467 5.76 -9.03 -30.35
N SER A 468 7.02 -8.71 -30.01
CA SER A 468 7.75 -9.38 -28.92
C SER A 468 7.67 -8.71 -27.55
N ASN A 469 7.16 -7.48 -27.44
CA ASN A 469 7.07 -6.78 -26.16
C ASN A 469 5.62 -6.33 -25.90
N GLU A 470 4.91 -7.04 -25.02
CA GLU A 470 3.59 -6.59 -24.57
C GLU A 470 3.76 -5.25 -23.84
N GLY A 471 3.38 -4.14 -24.51
CA GLY A 471 3.50 -2.80 -23.91
C GLY A 471 2.83 -2.71 -22.54
N HIS A 472 3.49 -2.03 -21.60
CA HIS A 472 3.07 -1.89 -20.19
C HIS A 472 1.64 -1.39 -20.02
N PHE A 473 1.11 -0.58 -20.96
CA PHE A 473 -0.28 -0.17 -20.91
C PHE A 473 -1.27 -1.34 -21.03
N LEU A 474 -1.02 -2.27 -21.95
CA LEU A 474 -1.87 -3.46 -22.13
C LEU A 474 -1.79 -4.35 -20.89
N ARG A 475 -0.58 -4.56 -20.38
CA ARG A 475 -0.32 -5.35 -19.17
C ARG A 475 -1.07 -4.77 -17.97
N GLN A 476 -1.03 -3.45 -17.79
CA GLN A 476 -1.79 -2.75 -16.75
C GLN A 476 -3.31 -3.02 -16.87
N VAL A 477 -3.89 -2.92 -18.07
CA VAL A 477 -5.33 -3.18 -18.29
C VAL A 477 -5.68 -4.65 -18.02
N GLN A 478 -4.87 -5.60 -18.49
CA GLN A 478 -5.06 -7.03 -18.24
C GLN A 478 -4.99 -7.37 -16.75
N LEU A 479 -4.05 -6.76 -16.02
CA LEU A 479 -3.91 -6.92 -14.59
C LEU A 479 -5.12 -6.38 -13.83
N LYS A 480 -5.65 -5.21 -14.23
CA LYS A 480 -6.91 -4.68 -13.69
C LYS A 480 -8.06 -5.68 -13.87
N PHE A 481 -8.18 -6.31 -15.03
CA PHE A 481 -9.16 -7.39 -15.26
C PHE A 481 -8.97 -8.58 -14.31
N GLN A 482 -7.73 -9.05 -14.13
CA GLN A 482 -7.43 -10.20 -13.27
C GLN A 482 -7.81 -9.93 -11.81
N VAL A 483 -7.43 -8.77 -11.29
CA VAL A 483 -7.73 -8.37 -9.91
C VAL A 483 -9.25 -8.21 -9.71
N LEU A 484 -9.96 -7.56 -10.63
CA LEU A 484 -11.42 -7.43 -10.54
C LEU A 484 -12.14 -8.79 -10.64
N ASN A 485 -11.64 -9.71 -11.47
CA ASN A 485 -12.18 -11.08 -11.56
C ASN A 485 -12.00 -11.84 -10.25
N TYR A 486 -10.83 -11.71 -9.62
CA TYR A 486 -10.57 -12.27 -8.30
C TYR A 486 -11.56 -11.75 -7.25
N PHE A 487 -11.81 -10.43 -7.21
CA PHE A 487 -12.81 -9.86 -6.30
C PHE A 487 -14.22 -10.38 -6.57
N THR A 488 -14.60 -10.49 -7.84
CA THR A 488 -15.92 -11.02 -8.25
C THR A 488 -16.10 -12.46 -7.78
N ASP A 489 -15.10 -13.33 -7.98
CA ASP A 489 -15.12 -14.72 -7.52
C ASP A 489 -15.17 -14.81 -5.98
N LYS A 490 -14.43 -13.95 -5.28
CA LYS A 490 -14.45 -13.89 -3.81
C LYS A 490 -15.81 -13.47 -3.27
N ILE A 491 -16.44 -12.44 -3.85
CA ILE A 491 -17.80 -12.01 -3.48
C ILE A 491 -18.78 -13.16 -3.71
N GLU A 492 -18.68 -13.87 -4.83
CA GLU A 492 -19.58 -15.00 -5.11
C GLU A 492 -19.41 -16.17 -4.13
N LYS A 493 -18.17 -16.52 -3.79
CA LYS A 493 -17.87 -17.54 -2.77
C LYS A 493 -18.38 -17.11 -1.40
N LEU A 494 -18.26 -15.82 -1.06
CA LEU A 494 -18.74 -15.24 0.18
C LEU A 494 -20.28 -15.30 0.28
N ILE A 495 -21.00 -14.92 -0.77
CA ILE A 495 -22.47 -15.03 -0.84
C ILE A 495 -22.91 -16.48 -0.58
N LYS A 496 -22.29 -17.45 -1.27
CA LYS A 496 -22.59 -18.89 -1.08
C LYS A 496 -22.32 -19.34 0.37
N LYS A 497 -21.26 -18.83 1.00
CA LYS A 497 -20.91 -19.15 2.39
C LYS A 497 -21.92 -18.56 3.36
N ILE A 498 -22.33 -17.30 3.18
CA ILE A 498 -23.35 -16.64 4.02
C ILE A 498 -24.69 -17.37 3.89
N ASP A 499 -25.15 -17.68 2.68
CA ASP A 499 -26.40 -18.40 2.44
C ASP A 499 -26.41 -19.79 3.11
N ASN A 500 -25.29 -20.51 3.05
CA ASN A 500 -25.15 -21.80 3.75
C ASN A 500 -25.25 -21.64 5.28
N ILE A 501 -24.58 -20.62 5.84
CA ILE A 501 -24.61 -20.38 7.28
C ILE A 501 -26.01 -19.92 7.74
N ALA A 502 -26.66 -19.06 6.96
CA ALA A 502 -28.02 -18.58 7.23
C ALA A 502 -29.02 -19.73 7.31
N LYS A 503 -28.93 -20.73 6.42
CA LYS A 503 -29.76 -21.95 6.45
C LYS A 503 -29.56 -22.77 7.72
N HIS A 504 -28.36 -22.77 8.28
CA HIS A 504 -28.01 -23.57 9.46
C HIS A 504 -28.10 -22.82 10.79
N LYS A 505 -28.49 -21.53 10.79
CA LYS A 505 -28.59 -20.67 12.00
C LYS A 505 -27.37 -20.77 12.92
N ALA A 506 -26.18 -20.83 12.35
CA ALA A 506 -24.96 -20.92 13.13
C ALA A 506 -24.40 -19.54 13.47
N ASP A 507 -23.83 -19.41 14.67
CA ASP A 507 -23.09 -18.21 15.06
C ASP A 507 -21.87 -18.01 14.16
N THR A 508 -21.57 -16.77 13.81
CA THR A 508 -20.49 -16.37 12.90
C THR A 508 -19.47 -15.45 13.56
N GLU A 509 -18.25 -15.53 13.02
CA GLU A 509 -17.17 -14.58 13.23
C GLU A 509 -16.73 -14.04 11.88
N VAL A 510 -16.54 -12.73 11.80
CA VAL A 510 -16.11 -12.03 10.57
C VAL A 510 -14.66 -11.60 10.77
N HIS A 511 -13.80 -12.00 9.85
CA HIS A 511 -12.39 -11.64 9.83
C HIS A 511 -12.10 -10.82 8.59
N ALA A 512 -11.14 -9.90 8.67
CA ALA A 512 -10.78 -9.01 7.58
C ALA A 512 -9.26 -8.94 7.44
N ASP A 513 -8.79 -9.15 6.22
CA ASP A 513 -7.38 -9.02 5.83
C ASP A 513 -7.17 -7.72 5.05
N ASP A 514 -5.97 -7.14 5.12
CA ASP A 514 -5.62 -5.96 4.32
C ASP A 514 -5.63 -6.33 2.82
N ILE A 515 -6.22 -5.48 1.98
CA ILE A 515 -6.22 -5.64 0.52
C ILE A 515 -4.81 -5.83 -0.04
N LEU A 516 -3.80 -5.15 0.50
CA LEU A 516 -2.43 -5.20 -0.03
C LEU A 516 -1.78 -6.59 0.14
N SER A 517 -2.33 -7.44 1.01
CA SER A 517 -1.85 -8.82 1.21
C SER A 517 -1.99 -9.68 -0.05
N ILE A 518 -2.92 -9.36 -0.96
CA ILE A 518 -3.15 -10.15 -2.18
C ILE A 518 -2.13 -9.85 -3.29
N SER A 519 -1.27 -8.85 -3.12
CA SER A 519 -0.22 -8.52 -4.10
C SER A 519 0.61 -9.74 -4.48
N SER A 520 0.95 -10.59 -3.51
CA SER A 520 1.69 -11.84 -3.70
C SER A 520 1.01 -12.86 -4.63
N LEU A 521 -0.30 -12.73 -4.87
CA LEU A 521 -1.05 -13.61 -5.77
C LEU A 521 -0.89 -13.23 -7.25
N PHE A 522 -0.40 -12.02 -7.53
CA PHE A 522 -0.23 -11.49 -8.88
C PHE A 522 1.25 -11.15 -9.07
N ASP A 523 1.97 -11.98 -9.84
CA ASP A 523 3.41 -11.85 -10.10
C ASP A 523 3.72 -10.68 -11.07
N ASP A 524 3.38 -9.46 -10.63
CA ASP A 524 3.44 -8.23 -11.43
C ASP A 524 3.72 -7.00 -10.57
N GLU A 525 4.77 -6.25 -10.90
CA GLU A 525 5.14 -5.01 -10.21
C GLU A 525 4.03 -3.95 -10.26
N LEU A 526 3.24 -3.93 -11.34
CA LEU A 526 2.11 -2.99 -11.51
C LEU A 526 0.92 -3.34 -10.61
N CYS A 527 0.91 -4.50 -9.96
CA CYS A 527 -0.20 -4.93 -9.12
C CYS A 527 -0.33 -4.04 -7.89
N CYS A 528 0.81 -3.75 -7.25
CA CYS A 528 0.85 -2.88 -6.08
C CYS A 528 0.23 -1.51 -6.35
N ASP A 529 0.53 -0.92 -7.52
CA ASP A 529 -0.03 0.38 -7.92
C ASP A 529 -1.57 0.31 -8.04
N PHE A 530 -2.11 -0.75 -8.64
CA PHE A 530 -3.56 -0.90 -8.79
C PHE A 530 -4.26 -1.23 -7.47
N LEU A 531 -3.66 -2.06 -6.61
CA LEU A 531 -4.21 -2.33 -5.28
C LEU A 531 -4.19 -1.06 -4.42
N GLN A 532 -3.16 -0.23 -4.55
CA GLN A 532 -3.11 1.07 -3.90
C GLN A 532 -4.19 2.03 -4.43
N GLU A 533 -4.49 2.01 -5.74
CA GLU A 533 -5.62 2.73 -6.33
C GLU A 533 -6.94 2.28 -5.70
N LEU A 534 -7.21 0.98 -5.62
CA LEU A 534 -8.44 0.45 -4.97
C LEU A 534 -8.53 0.80 -3.48
N TRP A 535 -7.40 0.77 -2.77
CA TRP A 535 -7.31 1.18 -1.37
C TRP A 535 -7.67 2.66 -1.21
N GLN A 536 -7.17 3.54 -2.10
CA GLN A 536 -7.49 4.97 -2.10
C GLN A 536 -8.97 5.25 -2.41
N LEU A 537 -9.61 4.40 -3.22
CA LEU A 537 -11.05 4.43 -3.47
C LEU A 537 -11.88 3.89 -2.29
N GLY A 538 -11.22 3.35 -1.26
CA GLY A 538 -11.84 2.93 0.00
C GLY A 538 -12.05 1.41 0.14
N LEU A 539 -11.52 0.59 -0.77
CA LEU A 539 -11.50 -0.86 -0.58
C LEU A 539 -10.26 -1.24 0.23
N THR A 540 -10.36 -1.14 1.55
CA THR A 540 -9.22 -1.31 2.46
C THR A 540 -9.00 -2.76 2.89
N GLN A 541 -10.07 -3.57 2.88
CA GLN A 541 -10.07 -4.90 3.48
C GLN A 541 -10.77 -5.93 2.59
N ILE A 542 -10.37 -7.18 2.76
CA ILE A 542 -11.01 -8.36 2.18
C ILE A 542 -11.48 -9.21 3.34
N PHE A 543 -12.79 -9.34 3.50
CA PHE A 543 -13.35 -10.07 4.63
C PHE A 543 -13.83 -11.47 4.28
N HIS A 544 -13.73 -12.36 5.28
CA HIS A 544 -14.19 -13.74 5.24
C HIS A 544 -14.94 -14.07 6.54
N ILE A 545 -15.83 -15.06 6.46
CA ILE A 545 -16.71 -15.41 7.58
C ILE A 545 -16.42 -16.84 8.01
N GLU A 546 -16.26 -17.08 9.30
CA GLU A 546 -16.10 -18.41 9.88
C GLU A 546 -17.24 -18.76 10.83
N LYS A 547 -17.45 -20.07 11.07
CA LYS A 547 -18.46 -20.56 12.01
C LYS A 547 -17.88 -20.51 13.42
N SER A 548 -18.56 -19.81 14.33
CA SER A 548 -18.10 -19.59 15.71
C SER A 548 -17.93 -20.90 16.48
N SER A 549 -16.88 -20.94 17.30
CA SER A 549 -16.39 -22.12 18.03
C SER A 549 -17.09 -22.39 19.37
N ARG A 550 -18.22 -21.71 19.69
CA ARG A 550 -18.99 -21.88 20.96
C ARG A 550 -19.28 -23.34 21.35
N ILE A 551 -19.34 -24.24 20.37
CA ILE A 551 -19.47 -25.68 20.57
C ILE A 551 -18.36 -26.25 21.48
N ILE A 552 -17.15 -25.71 21.43
CA ILE A 552 -16.00 -26.19 22.21
C ILE A 552 -16.11 -25.72 23.68
N LEU A 553 -16.51 -24.46 23.90
CA LEU A 553 -16.59 -23.87 25.25
C LEU A 553 -17.63 -24.57 26.13
N ASP A 554 -18.82 -24.84 25.59
CA ASP A 554 -19.91 -25.52 26.33
C ASP A 554 -19.52 -26.94 26.74
N GLN A 555 -18.79 -27.65 25.88
CA GLN A 555 -18.30 -29.01 26.18
C GLN A 555 -17.20 -28.99 27.25
N VAL A 556 -16.33 -27.99 27.24
CA VAL A 556 -15.30 -27.80 28.29
C VAL A 556 -15.94 -27.54 29.66
N ILE A 557 -17.06 -26.80 29.71
CA ILE A 557 -17.81 -26.57 30.95
C ILE A 557 -18.40 -27.89 31.48
N VAL A 558 -19.01 -28.73 30.62
CA VAL A 558 -19.55 -30.04 31.02
C VAL A 558 -18.46 -30.95 31.56
N ILE A 559 -17.29 -31.01 30.91
CA ILE A 559 -16.13 -31.78 31.39
C ILE A 559 -15.67 -31.27 32.76
N SER A 560 -15.59 -29.95 32.94
CA SER A 560 -15.15 -29.34 34.21
C SER A 560 -16.09 -29.67 35.38
N ILE A 561 -17.40 -29.69 35.14
CA ILE A 561 -18.40 -30.10 36.13
C ILE A 561 -18.26 -31.60 36.46
N GLY A 562 -18.04 -32.45 35.44
CA GLY A 562 -17.82 -33.88 35.63
C GLY A 562 -16.57 -34.19 36.47
N VAL A 563 -15.47 -33.47 36.25
CA VAL A 563 -14.24 -33.57 37.06
C VAL A 563 -14.50 -33.16 38.51
N ALA A 564 -15.18 -32.04 38.74
CA ALA A 564 -15.52 -31.59 40.08
C ALA A 564 -16.39 -32.62 40.84
N GLN A 565 -17.38 -33.22 40.15
CA GLN A 565 -18.24 -34.27 40.72
C GLN A 565 -17.47 -35.55 41.06
N GLY A 566 -16.58 -35.99 40.15
CA GLY A 566 -15.70 -37.13 40.40
C GLY A 566 -14.79 -36.92 41.60
N LEU A 567 -14.21 -35.72 41.76
CA LEU A 567 -13.37 -35.37 42.90
C LEU A 567 -14.15 -35.35 44.21
N VAL A 568 -15.36 -34.78 44.23
CA VAL A 568 -16.24 -34.78 45.41
C VAL A 568 -16.62 -36.20 45.80
N GLY A 569 -17.01 -37.04 44.82
CA GLY A 569 -17.30 -38.45 45.05
C GLY A 569 -16.09 -39.21 45.63
N ALA A 570 -14.91 -39.05 45.03
CA ALA A 570 -13.69 -39.71 45.48
C ALA A 570 -13.25 -39.31 46.90
N LEU A 571 -13.45 -38.04 47.28
CA LEU A 571 -13.17 -37.54 48.63
C LEU A 571 -14.16 -38.06 49.68
N LEU A 572 -15.38 -38.43 49.28
CA LEU A 572 -16.40 -38.97 50.17
C LEU A 572 -16.24 -40.48 50.45
N ILE A 573 -15.65 -41.25 49.53
CA ILE A 573 -15.42 -42.70 49.68
C ILE A 573 -14.70 -43.10 50.99
N PRO A 574 -13.62 -42.42 51.43
CA PRO A 574 -12.87 -42.80 52.63
C PRO A 574 -13.54 -42.35 53.94
N VAL A 575 -14.41 -41.35 53.89
CA VAL A 575 -15.06 -40.73 55.05
C VAL A 575 -16.46 -41.32 55.29
N SER A 576 -16.93 -42.18 54.39
CA SER A 576 -18.27 -42.74 54.42
C SER A 576 -18.29 -44.24 54.69
N SER A 577 -18.89 -44.64 55.82
CA SER A 577 -19.27 -46.03 56.10
C SER A 577 -20.77 -46.23 55.88
N GLY A 578 -21.16 -47.22 55.08
CA GLY A 578 -22.57 -47.55 54.80
C GLY A 578 -23.19 -46.72 53.67
N MET A 579 -24.45 -46.29 53.83
CA MET A 579 -25.28 -45.63 52.81
C MET A 579 -24.62 -44.48 52.03
N LEU A 580 -23.68 -43.76 52.64
CA LEU A 580 -22.93 -42.66 52.02
C LEU A 580 -21.89 -43.13 50.97
N SER A 581 -21.38 -44.36 51.05
CA SER A 581 -20.41 -44.87 50.08
C SER A 581 -21.06 -45.18 48.72
N GLN A 582 -22.34 -45.57 48.71
CA GLN A 582 -23.11 -45.76 47.47
C GLN A 582 -23.37 -44.43 46.75
N ILE A 583 -23.63 -43.37 47.52
CA ILE A 583 -23.78 -42.00 46.99
C ILE A 583 -22.44 -41.52 46.41
N ALA A 584 -21.33 -41.78 47.12
CA ALA A 584 -19.99 -41.42 46.67
C ALA A 584 -19.61 -42.10 45.35
N VAL A 585 -19.88 -43.41 45.21
CA VAL A 585 -19.65 -44.15 43.95
C VAL A 585 -20.56 -43.65 42.83
N GLY A 586 -21.82 -43.33 43.13
CA GLY A 586 -22.76 -42.75 42.16
C GLY A 586 -22.29 -41.42 41.59
N LEU A 587 -21.76 -40.53 42.43
CA LEU A 587 -21.19 -39.24 42.00
C LEU A 587 -19.95 -39.42 41.11
N VAL A 588 -19.11 -40.41 41.39
CA VAL A 588 -17.94 -40.72 40.53
C VAL A 588 -18.40 -41.22 39.16
N CYS A 589 -19.35 -42.16 39.10
CA CYS A 589 -19.87 -42.68 37.84
C CYS A 589 -20.54 -41.59 36.99
N ASP A 590 -21.32 -40.72 37.61
CA ASP A 590 -21.99 -39.60 36.93
C ASP A 590 -20.98 -38.54 36.45
N GLY A 591 -19.92 -38.28 37.24
CA GLY A 591 -18.82 -37.40 36.83
C GLY A 591 -18.03 -37.95 35.63
N VAL A 592 -17.74 -39.26 35.62
CA VAL A 592 -17.06 -39.93 34.48
C VAL A 592 -17.94 -39.91 33.22
N SER A 593 -19.25 -40.08 33.37
CA SER A 593 -20.19 -40.00 32.25
C SER A 593 -20.19 -38.62 31.59
N ASP A 594 -20.11 -37.54 32.36
CA ASP A 594 -20.02 -36.18 31.83
C ASP A 594 -18.70 -35.89 31.14
N ILE A 595 -17.59 -36.38 31.69
CA ILE A 595 -16.26 -36.23 31.07
C ILE A 595 -16.25 -36.94 29.71
N LEU A 596 -16.75 -38.18 29.65
CA LEU A 596 -16.82 -38.94 28.41
C LEU A 596 -17.79 -38.31 27.40
N GLY A 597 -18.96 -37.86 27.86
CA GLY A 597 -19.95 -37.18 27.03
C GLY A 597 -19.41 -35.87 26.44
N GLY A 598 -18.71 -35.08 27.25
CA GLY A 598 -18.07 -33.84 26.85
C GLY A 598 -16.93 -34.06 25.85
N ALA A 599 -16.03 -34.99 26.13
CA ALA A 599 -14.93 -35.35 25.23
C ALA A 599 -15.46 -35.89 23.88
N PHE A 600 -16.49 -36.74 23.92
CA PHE A 600 -17.16 -37.23 22.72
C PHE A 600 -17.82 -36.10 21.92
N GLY A 601 -18.39 -35.12 22.61
CA GLY A 601 -18.99 -33.91 22.03
C GLY A 601 -17.97 -33.01 21.32
N ILE A 602 -16.77 -32.86 21.89
CA ILE A 602 -15.64 -32.13 21.26
C ILE A 602 -15.20 -32.85 19.97
N VAL A 603 -15.04 -34.17 20.01
CA VAL A 603 -14.56 -34.95 18.86
C VAL A 603 -15.58 -34.96 17.70
N HIS A 604 -16.87 -34.97 18.00
CA HIS A 604 -17.94 -35.08 17.01
C HIS A 604 -18.69 -33.77 16.72
N GLY A 605 -18.25 -32.64 17.31
CA GLY A 605 -18.87 -31.32 17.10
C GLY A 605 -20.33 -31.24 17.51
N ARG A 606 -20.74 -31.96 18.58
CA ARG A 606 -22.13 -31.93 19.07
C ARG A 606 -22.36 -30.74 19.99
N GLU A 607 -23.52 -30.11 19.88
CA GLU A 607 -23.95 -29.02 20.76
C GLU A 607 -24.51 -29.57 22.09
N VAL A 608 -24.19 -28.90 23.21
CA VAL A 608 -24.74 -29.25 24.53
C VAL A 608 -26.15 -28.66 24.67
N LYS A 609 -27.17 -29.52 24.69
CA LYS A 609 -28.54 -29.09 25.02
C LYS A 609 -28.69 -28.93 26.53
N TRP A 610 -28.31 -27.76 27.06
CA TRP A 610 -28.31 -27.45 28.49
C TRP A 610 -29.60 -27.83 29.22
N LYS A 611 -30.78 -27.56 28.65
CA LYS A 611 -32.06 -27.93 29.28
C LYS A 611 -32.20 -29.44 29.49
N SER A 612 -31.84 -30.24 28.48
CA SER A 612 -31.93 -31.70 28.56
C SER A 612 -30.83 -32.29 29.45
N TRP A 613 -29.63 -31.74 29.37
CA TRP A 613 -28.51 -32.15 30.22
C TRP A 613 -28.82 -31.88 31.71
N SER A 614 -29.29 -30.68 32.07
CA SER A 614 -29.64 -30.33 33.45
C SER A 614 -30.80 -31.17 34.00
N ILE A 615 -31.80 -31.50 33.18
CA ILE A 615 -32.89 -32.42 33.57
C ILE A 615 -32.33 -33.82 33.84
N ASN A 616 -31.50 -34.34 32.94
CA ASN A 616 -30.89 -35.66 33.13
C ASN A 616 -30.00 -35.68 34.38
N LYS A 617 -29.20 -34.62 34.58
CA LYS A 617 -28.34 -34.45 35.75
C LYS A 617 -29.14 -34.42 37.05
N GLY A 618 -30.26 -33.69 37.07
CA GLY A 618 -31.18 -33.67 38.20
C GLY A 618 -31.79 -35.03 38.50
N VAL A 619 -32.15 -35.81 37.46
CA VAL A 619 -32.69 -37.17 37.61
C VAL A 619 -31.62 -38.13 38.14
N THR A 620 -30.41 -38.09 37.61
CA THR A 620 -29.31 -38.97 38.05
C THR A 620 -28.90 -38.68 39.49
N LEU A 621 -28.75 -37.40 39.85
CA LEU A 621 -28.46 -36.99 41.24
C LEU A 621 -29.59 -37.37 42.20
N ALA A 622 -30.86 -37.19 41.80
CA ALA A 622 -32.00 -37.63 42.60
C ALA A 622 -32.02 -39.17 42.77
N ALA A 623 -31.70 -39.93 41.73
CA ALA A 623 -31.63 -41.39 41.79
C ALA A 623 -30.49 -41.85 42.73
N ILE A 624 -29.32 -41.24 42.64
CA ILE A 624 -28.17 -41.53 43.52
C ILE A 624 -28.54 -41.28 45.00
N CYS A 625 -29.30 -40.20 45.29
CA CYS A 625 -29.75 -39.89 46.64
C CYS A 625 -30.91 -40.77 47.15
N LEU A 626 -31.78 -41.26 46.25
CA LEU A 626 -33.00 -42.01 46.61
C LEU A 626 -32.80 -43.54 46.63
N LEU A 627 -31.87 -44.10 45.85
CA LEU A 627 -31.62 -45.55 45.80
C LEU A 627 -31.37 -46.20 47.17
N PRO A 628 -30.63 -45.57 48.11
CA PRO A 628 -30.43 -46.17 49.43
C PRO A 628 -31.67 -46.10 50.34
N CYS A 629 -32.59 -45.15 50.11
CA CYS A 629 -33.86 -45.05 50.85
C CYS A 629 -34.84 -46.17 50.47
N VAL A 630 -34.83 -46.59 49.20
CA VAL A 630 -35.71 -47.65 48.69
C VAL A 630 -35.30 -49.03 49.21
N MET A 631 -34.01 -49.28 49.44
CA MET A 631 -33.52 -50.57 49.93
C MET A 631 -33.73 -50.82 51.43
N LYS A 632 -33.99 -49.77 52.24
CA LYS A 632 -34.25 -49.91 53.69
C LYS A 632 -35.75 -50.05 54.05
N TYR A 633 -36.65 -49.77 53.11
CA TYR A 633 -38.11 -49.89 53.28
C TYR A 633 -38.79 -50.73 52.18
N GLY A 634 -38.11 -51.75 51.67
CA GLY A 634 -38.59 -52.68 50.63
C GLY A 634 -39.77 -53.59 51.03
N LYS A 635 -40.55 -53.25 52.08
CA LYS A 635 -41.77 -53.98 52.42
C LYS A 635 -43.03 -53.13 52.61
N VAL A 636 -43.01 -51.82 52.30
CA VAL A 636 -44.23 -50.97 52.36
C VAL A 636 -44.44 -50.03 51.14
N ALA A 637 -43.52 -49.93 50.18
CA ALA A 637 -43.70 -49.03 49.03
C ALA A 637 -44.38 -49.70 47.82
N GLY A 638 -45.48 -50.42 48.04
CA GLY A 638 -46.24 -51.14 47.00
C GLY A 638 -47.34 -50.32 46.31
N GLU A 639 -47.72 -49.14 46.81
CA GLU A 639 -49.00 -48.52 46.39
C GLU A 639 -48.91 -47.06 45.89
N ALA A 640 -47.73 -46.44 45.80
CA ALA A 640 -47.60 -45.04 45.39
C ALA A 640 -47.15 -44.80 43.92
N PHE A 641 -47.03 -45.84 43.08
CA PHE A 641 -46.50 -45.69 41.70
C PHE A 641 -47.40 -46.29 40.61
N VAL A 642 -48.70 -45.94 40.61
CA VAL A 642 -49.66 -46.39 39.58
C VAL A 642 -49.95 -45.35 38.49
N ALA A 643 -49.44 -44.11 38.57
CA ALA A 643 -49.77 -43.06 37.61
C ALA A 643 -48.67 -42.78 36.55
N ASN A 644 -48.31 -43.77 35.72
CA ASN A 644 -47.80 -43.53 34.34
C ASN A 644 -47.48 -44.84 33.59
N LYS A 645 -48.49 -45.60 33.15
CA LYS A 645 -48.31 -46.85 32.39
C LYS A 645 -47.83 -46.66 30.93
N GLY A 646 -47.67 -45.43 30.44
CA GLY A 646 -47.35 -45.17 29.03
C GLY A 646 -45.87 -45.17 28.64
N LYS A 647 -44.94 -44.83 29.55
CA LYS A 647 -43.51 -44.62 29.22
C LYS A 647 -42.57 -45.73 29.68
N VAL A 648 -43.09 -46.80 30.28
CA VAL A 648 -42.30 -47.90 30.87
C VAL A 648 -42.00 -49.04 29.88
N LYS A 649 -42.66 -49.11 28.71
CA LYS A 649 -42.43 -50.20 27.74
C LYS A 649 -41.03 -50.17 27.10
N LEU A 650 -40.47 -48.99 26.85
CA LEU A 650 -39.12 -48.85 26.26
C LEU A 650 -38.01 -49.13 27.28
N VAL A 651 -38.26 -48.82 28.56
CA VAL A 651 -37.35 -49.11 29.68
C VAL A 651 -37.36 -50.61 30.00
N LYS A 652 -38.53 -51.28 29.89
CA LYS A 652 -38.63 -52.73 30.10
C LYS A 652 -37.84 -53.50 29.05
N SER A 653 -37.91 -53.17 27.76
CA SER A 653 -37.16 -53.93 26.73
C SER A 653 -35.64 -53.79 26.86
N VAL A 654 -35.13 -52.62 27.27
CA VAL A 654 -33.69 -52.40 27.45
C VAL A 654 -33.16 -53.05 28.74
N LEU A 655 -33.99 -53.17 29.79
CA LEU A 655 -33.63 -53.83 31.04
C LEU A 655 -33.84 -55.36 31.05
N THR A 656 -34.60 -55.95 30.11
CA THR A 656 -34.89 -57.40 30.15
C THR A 656 -33.78 -58.26 29.53
N GLU A 657 -32.85 -57.68 28.76
CA GLU A 657 -31.76 -58.43 28.13
C GLU A 657 -30.45 -58.36 28.94
N THR A 658 -30.34 -57.40 29.86
CA THR A 658 -29.23 -57.29 30.83
C THR A 658 -29.54 -57.93 32.19
N SER A 659 -30.79 -58.34 32.46
CA SER A 659 -31.22 -58.88 33.77
C SER A 659 -31.31 -60.40 33.86
N LYS A 660 -31.13 -61.16 32.78
CA LYS A 660 -31.17 -62.64 32.82
C LYS A 660 -29.88 -63.31 33.30
N THR A 661 -28.80 -62.55 33.50
CA THR A 661 -27.51 -63.08 34.00
C THR A 661 -27.19 -62.68 35.44
N VAL A 662 -28.09 -61.97 36.14
CA VAL A 662 -27.77 -61.38 37.46
C VAL A 662 -28.63 -61.92 38.61
N ILE A 663 -29.59 -62.83 38.35
CA ILE A 663 -30.44 -63.40 39.42
C ILE A 663 -30.49 -64.93 39.33
N SER A 664 -29.33 -65.57 39.38
CA SER A 664 -29.19 -66.87 40.03
C SER A 664 -27.89 -66.87 40.83
N ASP A 665 -28.00 -67.25 42.10
CA ASP A 665 -26.93 -67.49 43.08
C ASP A 665 -26.44 -66.28 43.90
N ALA A 666 -27.33 -65.86 44.80
CA ALA A 666 -27.04 -65.04 45.99
C ALA A 666 -26.21 -65.78 47.07
N LYS A 667 -25.21 -66.58 46.68
CA LYS A 667 -24.27 -67.26 47.60
C LYS A 667 -22.84 -67.24 47.04
N CYS A 668 -22.22 -66.07 47.00
CA CYS A 668 -20.78 -65.93 47.16
C CYS A 668 -20.38 -64.47 47.40
N ILE A 669 -20.08 -64.12 48.64
CA ILE A 669 -19.21 -62.98 48.97
C ILE A 669 -17.78 -63.43 48.62
N THR A 670 -17.37 -63.26 47.36
CA THR A 670 -15.97 -63.21 46.90
C THR A 670 -15.94 -62.98 45.39
N ASN A 671 -15.26 -61.91 44.96
CA ASN A 671 -14.87 -61.52 43.59
C ASN A 671 -15.55 -60.25 43.02
N ALA A 672 -15.14 -59.09 43.55
CA ALA A 672 -15.12 -57.84 42.76
C ALA A 672 -14.26 -57.97 41.48
N LYS A 673 -13.35 -58.98 41.45
CA LYS A 673 -12.43 -59.27 40.35
C LYS A 673 -13.14 -59.69 39.04
N SER A 674 -14.26 -60.42 39.10
CA SER A 674 -14.95 -60.92 37.88
C SER A 674 -15.81 -59.86 37.20
N VAL A 675 -16.42 -58.95 37.97
CA VAL A 675 -17.16 -57.78 37.46
C VAL A 675 -16.20 -56.80 36.78
N ILE A 676 -15.00 -56.60 37.37
CA ILE A 676 -13.93 -55.80 36.77
C ILE A 676 -13.39 -56.44 35.49
N GLN A 677 -13.26 -57.77 35.43
CA GLN A 677 -12.73 -58.51 34.28
C GLN A 677 -13.71 -58.60 33.09
N GLY A 678 -15.04 -58.65 33.35
CA GLY A 678 -16.07 -58.54 32.31
C GLY A 678 -16.18 -57.12 31.72
N THR A 679 -15.92 -56.10 32.54
CA THR A 679 -15.87 -54.70 32.08
C THR A 679 -14.58 -54.42 31.29
N TYR A 680 -13.48 -55.08 31.64
CA TYR A 680 -12.19 -55.03 30.94
C TYR A 680 -12.26 -55.53 29.48
N GLN A 681 -13.01 -56.61 29.21
CA GLN A 681 -13.16 -57.14 27.85
C GLN A 681 -13.99 -56.22 26.93
N THR A 682 -15.03 -55.59 27.47
CA THR A 682 -15.92 -54.69 26.70
C THR A 682 -15.25 -53.34 26.41
N VAL A 683 -14.48 -52.81 27.36
CA VAL A 683 -13.68 -51.57 27.20
C VAL A 683 -12.46 -51.81 26.29
N GLY A 684 -11.82 -52.98 26.39
CA GLY A 684 -10.72 -53.39 25.49
C GLY A 684 -11.14 -53.61 24.03
N GLN A 685 -12.38 -54.07 23.80
CA GLN A 685 -12.94 -54.18 22.44
C GLN A 685 -13.30 -52.80 21.86
N ALA A 686 -13.79 -51.87 22.68
CA ALA A 686 -14.09 -50.49 22.28
C ALA A 686 -12.81 -49.67 22.00
N SER A 687 -11.76 -49.84 22.78
CA SER A 687 -10.47 -49.15 22.58
C SER A 687 -9.74 -49.63 21.32
N ASN A 688 -9.78 -50.93 21.01
CA ASN A 688 -9.21 -51.47 19.76
C ASN A 688 -9.94 -50.98 18.50
N LEU A 689 -11.25 -50.73 18.58
CA LEU A 689 -12.05 -50.15 17.49
C LEU A 689 -11.73 -48.66 17.24
N ILE A 690 -11.34 -47.94 18.29
CA ILE A 690 -10.92 -46.53 18.24
C ILE A 690 -9.49 -46.41 17.67
N LEU A 691 -8.58 -47.31 18.04
CA LEU A 691 -7.20 -47.37 17.52
C LEU A 691 -7.11 -47.64 16.01
N GLN A 692 -8.09 -48.35 15.42
CA GLN A 692 -8.11 -48.62 13.97
C GLN A 692 -8.61 -47.45 13.11
N LYS A 693 -9.25 -46.41 13.69
CA LYS A 693 -9.95 -45.37 12.90
C LYS A 693 -9.45 -43.93 13.06
N SER A 694 -8.57 -43.61 14.00
CA SER A 694 -8.11 -42.23 14.20
C SER A 694 -6.61 -42.11 14.48
N GLY A 695 -5.86 -41.60 13.49
CA GLY A 695 -4.42 -41.30 13.58
C GLY A 695 -4.07 -40.04 14.38
N LYS A 696 -4.63 -39.85 15.58
CA LYS A 696 -4.24 -38.77 16.51
C LYS A 696 -3.77 -39.39 17.83
N LEU A 697 -2.46 -39.63 17.93
CA LEU A 697 -1.81 -40.38 19.01
C LEU A 697 -1.88 -39.72 20.40
N VAL A 698 -1.89 -38.38 20.48
CA VAL A 698 -1.54 -37.68 21.74
C VAL A 698 -2.66 -37.69 22.79
N ALA A 699 -3.93 -37.51 22.39
CA ALA A 699 -5.05 -37.50 23.33
C ALA A 699 -5.39 -38.92 23.85
N VAL A 700 -5.10 -39.95 23.06
CA VAL A 700 -5.36 -41.35 23.41
C VAL A 700 -4.33 -41.88 24.40
N GLU A 701 -3.05 -41.49 24.26
CA GLU A 701 -1.97 -41.89 25.18
C GLU A 701 -2.16 -41.31 26.59
N VAL A 702 -2.60 -40.05 26.69
CA VAL A 702 -2.89 -39.39 27.98
C VAL A 702 -4.09 -40.03 28.67
N THR A 703 -5.12 -40.38 27.90
CA THR A 703 -6.31 -41.07 28.42
C THR A 703 -5.96 -42.49 28.88
N LYS A 704 -5.06 -43.18 28.17
CA LYS A 704 -4.54 -44.50 28.52
C LYS A 704 -3.68 -44.46 29.79
N GLN A 705 -2.79 -43.48 29.93
CA GLN A 705 -1.99 -43.28 31.15
C GLN A 705 -2.85 -42.95 32.38
N MET A 706 -3.84 -42.07 32.23
CA MET A 706 -4.75 -41.73 33.35
C MET A 706 -5.57 -42.94 33.81
N VAL A 707 -6.02 -43.77 32.87
CA VAL A 707 -6.77 -45.00 33.17
C VAL A 707 -5.84 -46.05 33.80
N ASP A 708 -4.65 -46.29 33.24
CA ASP A 708 -3.69 -47.28 33.76
C ASP A 708 -3.18 -46.88 35.17
N GLU A 709 -2.90 -45.60 35.43
CA GLU A 709 -2.47 -45.12 36.75
C GLU A 709 -3.59 -45.19 37.81
N CYS A 710 -4.83 -44.89 37.42
CA CYS A 710 -5.99 -45.10 38.29
C CYS A 710 -6.19 -46.58 38.64
N PHE A 711 -5.87 -47.50 37.71
CA PHE A 711 -6.01 -48.94 37.93
C PHE A 711 -4.89 -49.53 38.82
N THR A 712 -3.64 -49.06 38.71
CA THR A 712 -2.56 -49.48 39.63
C THR A 712 -2.78 -49.05 41.08
N CYS A 713 -3.52 -47.96 41.32
CA CYS A 713 -3.78 -47.41 42.65
C CYS A 713 -4.87 -48.16 43.45
N VAL A 714 -5.65 -49.05 42.82
CA VAL A 714 -6.75 -49.79 43.47
C VAL A 714 -6.28 -51.08 44.16
N ALA A 715 -5.02 -51.47 44.00
CA ALA A 715 -4.54 -52.80 44.39
C ALA A 715 -3.93 -52.93 45.80
N GLN A 716 -3.73 -51.88 46.61
CA GLN A 716 -3.17 -52.03 47.97
C GLN A 716 -3.75 -51.10 49.05
N PRO A 717 -3.89 -51.54 50.32
CA PRO A 717 -4.77 -50.90 51.31
C PRO A 717 -4.18 -49.69 52.06
N VAL A 718 -2.95 -49.25 51.77
CA VAL A 718 -2.18 -48.36 52.67
C VAL A 718 -2.09 -46.89 52.22
N VAL A 719 -2.63 -46.51 51.06
CA VAL A 719 -2.15 -45.29 50.36
C VAL A 719 -3.06 -44.06 50.51
N MET A 720 -3.87 -43.88 51.56
CA MET A 720 -4.75 -42.68 51.63
C MET A 720 -4.01 -41.35 51.88
N LYS A 721 -2.86 -41.38 52.58
CA LYS A 721 -2.05 -40.17 52.86
C LYS A 721 -1.15 -39.79 51.68
N GLU A 722 -0.73 -40.77 50.90
CA GLU A 722 0.05 -40.58 49.67
C GLU A 722 -0.85 -40.23 48.48
N ILE A 723 -2.09 -40.75 48.39
CA ILE A 723 -3.09 -40.33 47.40
C ILE A 723 -3.42 -38.85 47.54
N ALA A 724 -3.60 -38.32 48.76
CA ALA A 724 -3.85 -36.90 48.96
C ALA A 724 -2.64 -36.01 48.61
N ASN A 725 -1.42 -36.50 48.83
CA ASN A 725 -0.19 -35.80 48.49
C ASN A 725 0.14 -35.88 46.99
N LEU A 726 -0.15 -37.01 46.34
CA LEU A 726 0.04 -37.21 44.91
C LEU A 726 -1.04 -36.47 44.11
N LEU A 727 -2.30 -36.49 44.55
CA LEU A 727 -3.37 -35.65 44.00
C LEU A 727 -3.07 -34.18 44.18
N ARG A 728 -2.53 -33.72 45.34
CA ARG A 728 -2.03 -32.33 45.45
C ARG A 728 -0.85 -32.03 44.54
N LYS A 729 0.03 -32.99 44.27
CA LYS A 729 1.17 -32.83 43.35
C LYS A 729 0.72 -32.79 41.88
N ILE A 730 -0.27 -33.60 41.51
CA ILE A 730 -0.82 -33.69 40.17
C ILE A 730 -1.80 -32.53 39.91
N LEU A 731 -2.69 -32.18 40.85
CA LEU A 731 -3.48 -30.94 40.77
C LEU A 731 -2.57 -29.72 40.85
N GLY A 732 -1.52 -29.76 41.67
CA GLY A 732 -0.52 -28.69 41.76
C GLY A 732 0.26 -28.55 40.46
N SER A 733 0.61 -29.64 39.79
CA SER A 733 1.27 -29.64 38.47
C SER A 733 0.31 -29.32 37.34
N PHE A 734 -0.97 -29.70 37.42
CA PHE A 734 -1.99 -29.39 36.43
C PHE A 734 -2.42 -27.93 36.53
N ILE A 735 -2.63 -27.41 37.74
CA ILE A 735 -2.87 -25.98 37.98
C ILE A 735 -1.59 -25.20 37.63
N ASN A 736 -0.39 -25.61 38.06
CA ASN A 736 0.84 -24.89 37.73
C ASN A 736 1.35 -25.05 36.29
N ASN A 737 0.88 -26.02 35.50
CA ASN A 737 1.24 -26.14 34.09
C ASN A 737 0.11 -25.62 33.20
N VAL A 738 -1.15 -26.03 33.43
CA VAL A 738 -2.29 -25.60 32.61
C VAL A 738 -2.75 -24.19 32.98
N MET A 739 -2.86 -23.80 34.25
CA MET A 739 -3.20 -22.41 34.61
C MET A 739 -2.02 -21.46 34.45
N LYS A 740 -0.77 -21.93 34.54
CA LYS A 740 0.40 -21.09 34.23
C LYS A 740 0.55 -20.88 32.71
N ASP A 741 0.23 -21.88 31.90
CA ASP A 741 0.17 -21.73 30.43
C ASP A 741 -1.10 -20.97 29.95
N LEU A 742 -2.22 -21.03 30.70
CA LEU A 742 -3.45 -20.26 30.39
C LEU A 742 -3.51 -18.84 30.99
N PHE A 743 -2.84 -18.56 32.12
CA PHE A 743 -2.95 -17.29 32.84
C PHE A 743 -1.61 -16.58 33.17
N GLU A 744 -0.46 -17.27 33.18
CA GLU A 744 0.86 -16.66 33.47
C GLU A 744 1.90 -17.00 32.38
N GLY A 745 1.52 -16.76 31.13
CA GLY A 745 2.42 -16.85 29.99
C GLY A 745 2.70 -15.47 29.43
N ASP A 746 3.74 -14.80 29.95
CA ASP A 746 4.42 -13.74 29.20
C ASP A 746 4.93 -14.29 27.83
N GLU A 747 4.97 -15.61 27.66
CA GLU A 747 5.15 -16.34 26.40
C GLU A 747 3.89 -16.42 25.52
N MET A 748 2.64 -16.40 26.02
CA MET A 748 1.46 -16.28 25.13
C MET A 748 1.31 -14.84 24.63
N LYS A 749 1.63 -13.85 25.47
CA LYS A 749 1.82 -12.46 25.02
C LYS A 749 3.03 -12.33 24.10
N LYS A 750 4.19 -12.97 24.35
CA LYS A 750 5.35 -12.94 23.43
C LYS A 750 5.17 -13.79 22.18
N LEU A 751 4.31 -14.81 22.17
CA LEU A 751 3.97 -15.61 20.99
C LEU A 751 2.87 -14.92 20.18
N ILE A 752 1.90 -14.26 20.80
CA ILE A 752 0.96 -13.36 20.12
C ILE A 752 1.70 -12.11 19.62
N ILE A 753 2.64 -11.54 20.37
CA ILE A 753 3.51 -10.45 19.94
C ILE A 753 4.54 -10.94 18.92
N ARG A 754 5.08 -12.17 18.96
CA ARG A 754 5.95 -12.72 17.90
C ARG A 754 5.16 -13.14 16.67
N ILE A 755 3.90 -13.54 16.79
CA ILE A 755 3.02 -13.83 15.66
C ILE A 755 2.50 -12.52 15.06
N GLU A 756 2.25 -11.48 15.85
CA GLU A 756 1.94 -10.11 15.40
C GLU A 756 3.16 -9.37 14.85
N ILE A 757 4.37 -9.58 15.40
CA ILE A 757 5.61 -9.00 14.89
C ILE A 757 6.12 -9.80 13.68
N SER A 758 6.06 -11.13 13.67
CA SER A 758 6.43 -11.95 12.50
C SER A 758 5.42 -11.85 11.35
N SER A 759 4.16 -11.47 11.61
CA SER A 759 3.19 -11.10 10.56
C SER A 759 3.26 -9.63 10.14
N LYS A 760 4.02 -8.79 10.86
CA LYS A 760 4.28 -7.38 10.50
C LYS A 760 5.72 -7.07 10.07
N THR A 761 6.65 -8.01 10.20
CA THR A 761 8.00 -7.91 9.64
C THR A 761 8.21 -9.03 8.63
N THR A 762 7.68 -8.83 7.43
CA THR A 762 8.26 -9.46 6.24
C THR A 762 9.62 -8.82 5.96
N ASP A 763 10.62 -9.67 5.85
CA ASP A 763 11.98 -9.36 5.39
C ASP A 763 11.90 -8.72 3.98
N PHE A 764 11.98 -7.40 3.90
CA PHE A 764 12.11 -6.67 2.63
C PHE A 764 13.59 -6.45 2.33
N SER A 765 14.33 -7.53 2.07
CA SER A 765 15.74 -7.46 1.68
C SER A 765 15.94 -7.28 0.16
N GLY A 766 15.02 -6.58 -0.52
CA GLY A 766 15.00 -6.56 -1.99
C GLY A 766 14.30 -5.38 -2.66
N CYS A 767 14.12 -4.22 -2.02
CA CYS A 767 13.78 -2.98 -2.75
C CYS A 767 13.96 -1.73 -1.88
N SER A 768 14.88 -0.84 -2.24
CA SER A 768 15.28 0.34 -1.44
C SER A 768 14.19 1.40 -1.24
N ASN A 769 13.03 1.27 -1.91
CA ASN A 769 11.92 2.23 -1.83
C ASN A 769 10.92 1.92 -0.69
N PHE A 770 10.85 0.68 -0.18
CA PHE A 770 9.91 0.29 0.89
C PHE A 770 10.35 0.72 2.30
N GLN A 771 11.67 0.80 2.55
CA GLN A 771 12.19 1.26 3.84
C GLN A 771 11.83 2.73 4.13
N LYS A 772 11.88 3.60 3.11
CA LYS A 772 11.48 5.01 3.24
C LYS A 772 9.98 5.18 3.47
N LEU A 773 9.17 4.29 2.90
CA LEU A 773 7.70 4.33 3.03
C LEU A 773 7.25 3.84 4.41
N GLY A 774 7.89 2.81 4.96
CA GLY A 774 7.67 2.35 6.33
C GLY A 774 8.02 3.40 7.39
N GLU A 775 9.11 4.15 7.19
CA GLU A 775 9.48 5.27 8.07
C GLU A 775 8.50 6.45 8.02
N ASP A 776 7.93 6.76 6.85
CA ASP A 776 6.97 7.85 6.70
C ASP A 776 5.57 7.50 7.24
N VAL A 777 5.17 6.23 7.18
CA VAL A 777 3.94 5.73 7.83
C VAL A 777 4.10 5.74 9.36
N LEU A 778 5.26 5.33 9.89
CA LEU A 778 5.54 5.42 11.33
C LEU A 778 5.61 6.88 11.83
N ARG A 779 6.18 7.80 11.05
CA ARG A 779 6.23 9.24 11.41
C ARG A 779 4.88 9.94 11.37
N ARG A 780 3.93 9.45 10.58
CA ARG A 780 2.53 9.95 10.56
C ARG A 780 1.68 9.36 11.69
N HIS A 781 2.07 8.23 12.26
CA HIS A 781 1.38 7.62 13.41
C HIS A 781 1.90 8.13 14.77
N LEU A 782 3.13 8.65 14.84
CA LEU A 782 3.76 9.19 16.05
C LEU A 782 3.64 10.72 16.22
N ARG A 783 3.05 11.43 15.25
CA ARG A 783 2.64 12.83 15.36
C ARG A 783 1.12 12.90 15.44
#